data_AF-A0A6P3XYY4-F1
#
_entry.id   AF-A0A6P3XYY4-F1
#
_cell.length_a   1.000
_cell.length_b   1.000
_cell.length_c   1.000
_cell.angle_alpha   90.00
_cell.angle_beta   90.00
_cell.angle_gamma   90.00
#
_symmetry.space_group_name_H-M   'P 1'
#
loop_
_entity.id
_entity.type
_entity.pdbx_description
1 polymer ?
#
loop_
_entity_poly.entity_id
_entity_poly.type
_entity_poly.pdbx_seq_one_letter_code
_entity_poly.pdbx_strand_id
1 'polypeptide(L)'
;MCSLDLSELSIINRVLIRSSPLSDCISTSLEYFFSIALTISSCTVSVFIEKAEECPPSNCSRKSATSSTGNKNHKSRIPTTQLGRSAMQGDSSSHQLPCEESSNENSSNNNSARRSTMKTSSTPPTNKKPAAVTTADKRQLEVQFSSRKTRYAMLRKALADKEKTAQDLYKEMSSLREKIIAAGGKDPGKIEEPRSPLVDGLKQKSPGEWGSSNDLVEKRLPAISVDESAIIGVSLLQNQLQDLCDHSRELCQRALDSSSSFASLVKSWLTESSQSEAGNAPLDTEVEAQLAIFGRDNEDMRTRLNELAAIQKDLVAELAKRSSSLTGEYENDRANEPPGGDRKDLREQLNAALEELKTERDRANHGKEKARMTELQMQKARAKVRELEGHVVNEEAKLQQLQSSVKSLEAQLKQKDQAMEQRMKDMHKAMKSSESLVSKIEKQRDTLETRMLELKEQMVSKEAEANATIKELSDRFGTIDAEINEEREKRQEAENALAEVEERCKHLEEKSQLLCELASEKSNNLVVADNKHTENEMHLYNDLQATRAELEKERRKTKQLETEKQEIVAVMHRAASRDDENETKDKLAAELAAKTEELQNLMLENCYLREEVEFAKRKRDGLEKQLSEIQHHLHAKSKEGSKTGLDAIGLQQQVSDLRNSLAQVIQQNQELETTLTQKQLELEQRDRVMREQSKFLKARDELLTVLKKKQQTSVDNPSNESYEDMDEINKQVAAKTEAIQELYATLEGKQMQVMRLEKLVKLLEDQQDRAQAQRTRLEHRIAQLEMSLRDKTKNGNWYVSSEYNSGKSDRTNRTLGIL
;
A
#
# COMPACT_ATOMS: atom_id res chain seq x y z
N MET A 1 -52.03 30.48 -43.05
CA MET A 1 -51.19 31.65 -43.39
C MET A 1 -51.07 32.48 -42.13
N CYS A 2 -49.94 32.67 -41.45
CA CYS A 2 -48.53 32.34 -41.68
C CYS A 2 -47.97 31.78 -40.36
N SER A 3 -47.26 30.67 -40.41
CA SER A 3 -46.49 30.14 -39.29
C SER A 3 -45.03 30.35 -39.64
N LEU A 4 -44.35 31.27 -38.96
CA LEU A 4 -42.91 31.48 -39.09
C LEU A 4 -42.22 30.76 -37.94
N ASP A 5 -41.27 29.93 -38.33
CA ASP A 5 -40.59 28.93 -37.51
C ASP A 5 -39.52 29.59 -36.62
N LEU A 6 -39.53 29.26 -35.33
CA LEU A 6 -38.62 29.79 -34.29
C LEU A 6 -37.14 29.36 -34.48
N SER A 7 -36.86 28.56 -35.53
CA SER A 7 -35.53 28.06 -35.86
C SER A 7 -34.66 29.05 -36.65
N GLU A 8 -35.24 30.02 -37.37
CA GLU A 8 -34.47 31.01 -38.15
C GLU A 8 -33.92 32.18 -37.31
N LEU A 9 -34.52 32.48 -36.16
CA LEU A 9 -34.03 33.52 -35.23
C LEU A 9 -32.72 33.15 -34.51
N SER A 10 -32.37 31.86 -34.46
CA SER A 10 -31.10 31.38 -33.88
C SER A 10 -29.89 31.64 -34.77
N ILE A 11 -30.10 31.71 -36.09
CA ILE A 11 -29.00 31.84 -37.06
C ILE A 11 -28.58 33.32 -37.23
N ILE A 12 -29.51 34.26 -37.12
CA ILE A 12 -29.22 35.71 -37.18
C ILE A 12 -28.44 36.16 -35.94
N ASN A 13 -28.68 35.54 -34.77
CA ASN A 13 -28.01 35.91 -33.53
C ASN A 13 -26.53 35.46 -33.48
N ARG A 14 -26.13 34.47 -34.29
CA ARG A 14 -24.72 34.02 -34.36
C ARG A 14 -23.83 34.83 -35.31
N VAL A 15 -24.41 35.60 -36.22
CA VAL A 15 -23.64 36.37 -37.21
C VAL A 15 -23.36 37.80 -36.75
N LEU A 16 -24.17 38.38 -35.84
CA LEU A 16 -23.96 39.76 -35.37
C LEU A 16 -22.97 39.92 -34.19
N ILE A 17 -22.56 38.84 -33.53
CA ILE A 17 -21.75 38.93 -32.28
C ILE A 17 -20.24 39.08 -32.54
N ARG A 18 -19.76 39.04 -33.79
CA ARG A 18 -18.30 39.04 -34.06
C ARG A 18 -17.66 40.36 -34.45
N SER A 19 -18.38 41.47 -34.42
CA SER A 19 -17.78 42.76 -34.81
C SER A 19 -18.56 43.96 -34.27
N SER A 20 -18.43 44.26 -32.98
CA SER A 20 -18.70 45.60 -32.45
C SER A 20 -18.13 45.78 -31.02
N PRO A 21 -17.47 46.91 -30.68
CA PRO A 21 -16.96 47.20 -29.34
C PRO A 21 -18.06 47.45 -28.29
N LEU A 22 -19.33 47.33 -28.66
CA LEU A 22 -20.50 47.53 -27.79
C LEU A 22 -20.86 46.29 -26.96
N SER A 23 -20.24 45.13 -27.24
CA SER A 23 -20.45 43.87 -26.51
C SER A 23 -19.98 43.94 -25.04
N ASP A 24 -18.86 44.61 -24.79
CA ASP A 24 -18.23 44.61 -23.46
C ASP A 24 -18.98 45.50 -22.44
N CYS A 25 -19.71 46.52 -22.91
CA CYS A 25 -20.57 47.36 -22.05
C CYS A 25 -21.89 46.69 -21.66
N ILE A 26 -22.39 45.76 -22.47
CA ILE A 26 -23.66 45.06 -22.21
C ILE A 26 -23.44 43.88 -21.25
N SER A 27 -22.29 43.19 -21.35
CA SER A 27 -21.94 42.09 -20.45
C SER A 27 -21.73 42.56 -19.01
N THR A 28 -21.09 43.72 -18.82
CA THR A 28 -20.89 44.31 -17.48
C THR A 28 -22.18 44.83 -16.86
N SER A 29 -23.12 45.33 -17.66
CA SER A 29 -24.45 45.75 -17.15
C SER A 29 -25.34 44.56 -16.76
N LEU A 30 -25.26 43.44 -17.47
CA LEU A 30 -26.03 42.24 -17.14
C LEU A 30 -25.49 41.52 -15.89
N GLU A 31 -24.17 41.49 -15.68
CA GLU A 31 -23.58 40.98 -14.43
C GLU A 31 -23.95 41.85 -13.22
N TYR A 32 -24.03 43.18 -13.40
CA TYR A 32 -24.46 44.08 -12.33
C TYR A 32 -25.94 43.89 -11.97
N PHE A 33 -26.81 43.67 -12.95
CA PHE A 33 -28.23 43.37 -12.71
C PHE A 33 -28.45 41.99 -12.08
N PHE A 34 -27.67 40.96 -12.46
CA PHE A 34 -27.75 39.64 -11.83
C PHE A 34 -27.23 39.64 -10.38
N SER A 35 -26.20 40.44 -10.09
CA SER A 35 -25.66 40.59 -8.73
C SER A 35 -26.62 41.33 -7.80
N ILE A 36 -27.34 42.35 -8.31
CA ILE A 36 -28.40 43.04 -7.55
C ILE A 36 -29.60 42.13 -7.29
N ALA A 37 -30.01 41.31 -8.27
CA ALA A 37 -31.12 40.37 -8.10
C ALA A 37 -30.83 39.25 -7.08
N LEU A 38 -29.58 38.76 -7.02
CA LEU A 38 -29.13 37.80 -6.01
C LEU A 38 -29.03 38.40 -4.60
N THR A 39 -28.65 39.68 -4.50
CA THR A 39 -28.53 40.38 -3.21
C THR A 39 -29.90 40.71 -2.59
N ILE A 40 -30.90 41.02 -3.41
CA ILE A 40 -32.28 41.26 -2.96
C ILE A 40 -32.97 39.95 -2.51
N SER A 41 -32.67 38.82 -3.15
CA SER A 41 -33.18 37.50 -2.75
C SER A 41 -32.60 36.99 -1.42
N SER A 42 -31.36 37.38 -1.08
CA SER A 42 -30.72 36.99 0.19
C SER A 42 -31.13 37.84 1.40
N CYS A 43 -31.71 39.03 1.19
CA CYS A 43 -32.09 39.93 2.30
C CYS A 43 -33.49 39.67 2.87
N THR A 44 -34.36 38.91 2.20
CA THR A 44 -35.73 38.60 2.68
C THR A 44 -35.83 37.36 3.56
N VAL A 45 -34.75 36.59 3.73
CA VAL A 45 -34.77 35.32 4.50
C VAL A 45 -34.17 35.45 5.91
N SER A 46 -33.63 36.62 6.30
CA SER A 46 -32.88 36.76 7.57
C SER A 46 -33.54 37.64 8.64
N VAL A 47 -34.81 37.99 8.52
CA VAL A 47 -35.55 38.73 9.57
C VAL A 47 -36.71 37.87 10.06
N PHE A 48 -36.44 37.04 11.08
CA PHE A 48 -37.30 36.60 12.19
C PHE A 48 -36.76 35.26 12.71
N ILE A 49 -35.89 35.32 13.72
CA ILE A 49 -35.82 34.43 14.90
C ILE A 49 -34.72 35.02 15.81
N GLU A 50 -35.12 35.80 16.81
CA GLU A 50 -34.32 36.02 18.02
C GLU A 50 -35.23 36.32 19.21
N LYS A 51 -34.99 35.57 20.32
CA LYS A 51 -35.39 35.79 21.73
C LYS A 51 -36.88 35.62 22.12
N ALA A 52 -37.26 35.05 23.27
CA ALA A 52 -36.61 34.41 24.43
C ALA A 52 -37.72 33.54 25.11
N GLU A 53 -37.48 32.29 25.50
CA GLU A 53 -37.12 31.85 26.87
C GLU A 53 -38.11 32.27 27.98
N GLU A 54 -38.95 31.32 28.45
CA GLU A 54 -39.32 31.09 29.86
C GLU A 54 -40.29 29.90 30.00
N CYS A 55 -39.86 28.84 30.71
CA CYS A 55 -40.72 27.97 31.53
C CYS A 55 -40.72 28.56 32.95
N PRO A 56 -41.70 28.32 33.87
CA PRO A 56 -42.28 26.99 34.22
C PRO A 56 -43.73 27.12 34.82
N PRO A 57 -44.19 26.32 35.83
CA PRO A 57 -44.40 24.86 35.97
C PRO A 57 -45.88 24.49 36.32
N SER A 58 -46.21 23.19 36.39
CA SER A 58 -47.14 22.51 37.35
C SER A 58 -47.80 21.27 36.72
N ASN A 59 -47.44 20.06 37.16
CA ASN A 59 -48.04 19.22 38.22
C ASN A 59 -49.22 18.31 37.80
N CYS A 60 -48.90 17.01 37.84
CA CYS A 60 -49.64 15.93 38.51
C CYS A 60 -50.90 15.29 37.88
N SER A 61 -50.73 14.02 37.49
CA SER A 61 -51.45 12.82 38.00
C SER A 61 -52.94 12.58 37.66
N ARG A 62 -53.22 11.45 36.97
CA ARG A 62 -54.15 10.33 37.34
C ARG A 62 -54.24 9.36 36.14
N LYS A 63 -53.87 8.07 36.25
CA LYS A 63 -54.60 6.88 36.77
C LYS A 63 -55.83 6.43 35.96
N SER A 64 -55.82 5.10 35.70
CA SER A 64 -56.93 4.17 35.37
C SER A 64 -57.25 4.03 33.86
N ALA A 65 -57.61 2.90 33.24
CA ALA A 65 -57.68 1.45 33.49
C ALA A 65 -58.62 0.84 32.41
N THR A 66 -58.61 -0.49 32.23
CA THR A 66 -59.56 -1.34 31.43
C THR A 66 -59.42 -1.23 29.89
N SER A 67 -59.49 -2.28 29.05
CA SER A 67 -59.98 -3.68 29.12
C SER A 67 -59.27 -4.53 28.03
N SER A 68 -58.67 -5.69 28.35
CA SER A 68 -59.21 -7.07 28.24
C SER A 68 -59.89 -7.49 26.92
N THR A 69 -59.15 -8.25 26.08
CA THR A 69 -59.52 -9.54 25.42
C THR A 69 -58.21 -10.12 24.83
N GLY A 70 -57.75 -11.38 24.93
CA GLY A 70 -58.34 -12.65 25.34
C GLY A 70 -58.13 -13.72 24.25
N ASN A 71 -56.99 -14.45 24.24
CA ASN A 71 -56.80 -15.86 23.80
C ASN A 71 -55.29 -16.19 23.70
N LYS A 72 -54.70 -17.00 24.59
CA LYS A 72 -54.74 -18.47 24.80
C LYS A 72 -53.68 -19.25 23.98
N ASN A 73 -52.65 -19.67 24.73
CA ASN A 73 -51.97 -20.98 24.76
C ASN A 73 -51.16 -21.46 23.53
N HIS A 74 -49.85 -21.65 23.72
CA HIS A 74 -49.24 -22.99 23.84
C HIS A 74 -47.94 -22.96 24.66
N LYS A 75 -47.74 -24.05 25.42
CA LYS A 75 -46.77 -24.26 26.52
C LYS A 75 -45.46 -24.89 26.06
N SER A 76 -44.39 -24.54 26.79
CA SER A 76 -43.20 -25.35 27.17
C SER A 76 -42.26 -25.77 26.03
N ARG A 77 -40.94 -25.95 26.21
CA ARG A 77 -40.22 -26.57 27.33
C ARG A 77 -38.72 -26.30 27.14
N ILE A 78 -38.04 -25.81 28.18
CA ILE A 78 -36.57 -25.89 28.33
C ILE A 78 -36.26 -27.30 28.86
N PRO A 79 -35.07 -27.90 28.57
CA PRO A 79 -34.11 -27.98 29.66
C PRO A 79 -32.62 -27.87 29.25
N THR A 80 -31.87 -27.23 30.15
CA THR A 80 -30.43 -27.36 30.40
C THR A 80 -30.07 -28.78 30.86
N THR A 81 -28.93 -29.34 30.43
CA THR A 81 -27.97 -30.10 31.29
C THR A 81 -26.68 -30.47 30.57
N GLN A 82 -25.60 -30.51 31.37
CA GLN A 82 -24.21 -30.84 31.05
C GLN A 82 -23.93 -32.37 30.99
N LEU A 83 -22.69 -32.66 30.52
CA LEU A 83 -21.79 -33.80 30.81
C LEU A 83 -21.95 -35.13 30.05
N GLY A 84 -20.86 -35.52 29.36
CA GLY A 84 -20.62 -36.89 28.87
C GLY A 84 -19.35 -37.00 28.00
N ARG A 85 -18.28 -37.57 28.57
CA ARG A 85 -16.99 -37.92 27.93
C ARG A 85 -17.13 -39.04 26.89
N SER A 86 -16.39 -38.97 25.78
CA SER A 86 -15.37 -39.98 25.41
C SER A 86 -14.68 -39.68 24.06
N ALA A 87 -13.34 -39.64 24.13
CA ALA A 87 -12.30 -40.00 23.15
C ALA A 87 -12.64 -40.25 21.66
N MET A 88 -11.88 -39.61 20.76
CA MET A 88 -10.82 -40.22 19.94
C MET A 88 -10.17 -39.17 19.02
N GLN A 89 -8.83 -39.17 19.03
CA GLN A 89 -7.86 -38.69 18.02
C GLN A 89 -8.19 -37.48 17.13
N GLY A 90 -7.52 -36.36 17.41
CA GLY A 90 -7.27 -35.28 16.45
C GLY A 90 -5.82 -34.85 16.55
N ASP A 91 -5.04 -35.10 15.50
CA ASP A 91 -3.67 -34.61 15.33
C ASP A 91 -3.68 -33.08 15.19
N SER A 92 -3.05 -32.39 16.13
CA SER A 92 -2.72 -30.97 16.03
C SER A 92 -1.25 -30.84 15.64
N SER A 93 -0.97 -30.21 14.49
CA SER A 93 0.36 -29.67 14.21
C SER A 93 0.54 -28.37 15.00
N SER A 94 1.42 -28.45 15.99
CA SER A 94 1.92 -27.31 16.76
C SER A 94 2.87 -26.46 15.89
N HIS A 95 2.45 -25.25 15.53
CA HIS A 95 3.39 -24.16 15.24
C HIS A 95 3.66 -23.40 16.55
N GLN A 96 4.82 -23.65 17.15
CA GLN A 96 5.43 -22.77 18.12
C GLN A 96 6.83 -22.39 17.63
N LEU A 97 7.05 -21.08 17.54
CA LEU A 97 8.32 -20.40 17.35
C LEU A 97 9.24 -20.62 18.57
N PRO A 98 10.56 -20.63 18.33
CA PRO A 98 11.47 -19.63 18.92
C PRO A 98 12.41 -19.07 17.82
N CYS A 99 12.74 -17.78 17.66
CA CYS A 99 13.14 -16.70 18.57
C CYS A 99 14.39 -17.02 19.41
N GLU A 100 15.57 -16.85 18.79
CA GLU A 100 16.85 -16.28 19.26
C GLU A 100 17.66 -16.00 17.96
N GLU A 101 18.18 -14.83 17.60
CA GLU A 101 18.95 -13.79 18.29
C GLU A 101 20.39 -14.20 18.65
N SER A 102 21.33 -13.27 18.41
CA SER A 102 22.79 -13.37 18.63
C SER A 102 23.60 -14.24 17.67
N SER A 103 24.82 -13.93 17.27
CA SER A 103 25.70 -12.76 17.32
C SER A 103 27.06 -13.28 16.86
N ASN A 104 27.75 -12.55 15.98
CA ASN A 104 29.18 -12.31 16.12
C ASN A 104 29.54 -11.14 15.20
N GLU A 105 29.38 -9.95 15.74
CA GLU A 105 30.31 -8.87 15.53
C GLU A 105 31.70 -9.28 16.04
N ASN A 106 32.72 -8.98 15.26
CA ASN A 106 33.97 -8.32 15.65
C ASN A 106 34.63 -7.93 14.32
N SER A 107 34.44 -6.71 13.82
CA SER A 107 35.14 -5.49 14.25
C SER A 107 36.66 -5.57 14.01
N SER A 108 37.10 -4.86 12.97
CA SER A 108 38.35 -4.07 12.89
C SER A 108 38.49 -3.64 11.43
N ASN A 109 37.95 -2.50 11.03
CA ASN A 109 38.47 -1.15 11.24
C ASN A 109 39.70 -0.84 10.37
N ASN A 110 39.53 0.23 9.60
CA ASN A 110 40.46 0.85 8.68
C ASN A 110 41.51 1.67 9.46
N ASN A 111 42.68 1.86 8.84
CA ASN A 111 43.17 3.16 8.36
C ASN A 111 44.70 3.16 8.28
N SER A 112 45.22 3.71 7.18
CA SER A 112 45.86 5.01 7.34
C SER A 112 45.78 5.84 6.07
N ALA A 113 45.46 7.11 6.26
CA ALA A 113 45.54 8.17 5.27
C ALA A 113 46.76 9.06 5.57
N ARG A 114 47.38 9.54 4.47
CA ARG A 114 48.09 10.83 4.28
C ARG A 114 49.48 11.11 4.91
N ARG A 115 50.41 11.37 3.95
CA ARG A 115 51.53 12.34 3.88
C ARG A 115 52.55 12.43 5.04
N SER A 116 53.83 12.18 4.74
CA SER A 116 54.92 13.17 4.84
C SER A 116 56.19 12.70 4.12
N THR A 117 57.01 13.67 3.73
CA THR A 117 58.17 13.71 2.83
C THR A 117 59.52 13.23 3.43
N MET A 118 60.50 13.02 2.53
CA MET A 118 61.97 13.06 2.69
C MET A 118 62.76 11.76 2.96
N LYS A 119 63.60 11.45 1.95
CA LYS A 119 65.04 11.08 1.98
C LYS A 119 65.57 9.85 2.76
N THR A 120 66.20 8.98 1.96
CA THR A 120 67.52 8.30 2.11
C THR A 120 67.77 7.18 3.13
N SER A 121 68.51 6.19 2.60
CA SER A 121 69.63 5.41 3.17
C SER A 121 69.37 4.17 4.05
N SER A 122 69.62 3.01 3.42
CA SER A 122 70.59 1.95 3.77
C SER A 122 70.53 1.16 5.10
N THR A 123 70.71 -0.15 4.90
CA THR A 123 71.34 -1.22 5.71
C THR A 123 70.57 -1.88 6.87
N PRO A 124 70.64 -3.24 6.98
CA PRO A 124 69.96 -4.02 8.02
C PRO A 124 70.90 -4.39 9.19
N PRO A 125 70.33 -4.85 10.32
CA PRO A 125 71.02 -5.86 11.10
C PRO A 125 70.12 -6.98 11.65
N THR A 126 70.82 -7.90 12.27
CA THR A 126 70.60 -9.32 12.48
C THR A 126 70.09 -9.69 13.89
N ASN A 127 69.63 -10.94 14.02
CA ASN A 127 69.64 -11.84 15.19
C ASN A 127 68.81 -11.51 16.45
N LYS A 128 67.91 -12.43 16.85
CA LYS A 128 68.08 -13.36 18.01
C LYS A 128 66.80 -14.16 18.37
N LYS A 129 66.98 -15.49 18.39
CA LYS A 129 66.40 -16.60 19.21
C LYS A 129 64.90 -16.75 19.54
N PRO A 130 64.40 -18.01 19.72
CA PRO A 130 62.99 -18.37 19.73
C PRO A 130 62.43 -18.67 21.13
N ALA A 131 61.15 -18.34 21.40
CA ALA A 131 60.34 -19.00 22.43
C ALA A 131 58.83 -18.72 22.27
N ALA A 132 58.05 -19.76 22.59
CA ALA A 132 56.61 -19.82 22.92
C ALA A 132 55.59 -19.84 21.77
N VAL A 133 55.10 -21.04 21.46
CA VAL A 133 53.83 -21.31 20.75
C VAL A 133 52.69 -20.64 21.53
N THR A 134 52.01 -19.68 20.90
CA THR A 134 50.92 -18.93 21.53
C THR A 134 49.58 -19.63 21.30
N THR A 135 48.67 -19.48 22.25
CA THR A 135 47.28 -20.00 22.24
C THR A 135 46.46 -19.59 21.01
N ALA A 136 46.93 -18.61 20.24
CA ALA A 136 46.38 -18.21 18.94
C ALA A 136 46.53 -19.32 17.88
N ASP A 137 47.65 -20.04 17.86
CA ASP A 137 47.89 -21.15 16.92
C ASP A 137 46.93 -22.32 17.18
N LYS A 138 46.56 -22.54 18.45
CA LYS A 138 45.58 -23.57 18.85
C LYS A 138 44.19 -23.25 18.31
N ARG A 139 43.72 -22.01 18.44
CA ARG A 139 42.41 -21.60 17.88
C ARG A 139 42.40 -21.65 16.35
N GLN A 140 43.50 -21.29 15.69
CA GLN A 140 43.60 -21.37 14.24
C GLN A 140 43.57 -22.83 13.73
N LEU A 141 44.25 -23.75 14.42
CA LEU A 141 44.19 -25.18 14.14
C LEU A 141 42.80 -25.77 14.41
N GLU A 142 42.09 -25.29 15.43
CA GLU A 142 40.73 -25.74 15.76
C GLU A 142 39.69 -25.26 14.73
N VAL A 143 39.84 -24.05 14.19
CA VAL A 143 39.03 -23.54 13.07
C VAL A 143 39.35 -24.28 11.77
N GLN A 144 40.63 -24.58 11.50
CA GLN A 144 41.01 -25.42 10.35
C GLN A 144 40.48 -26.86 10.48
N PHE A 145 40.53 -27.45 11.67
CA PHE A 145 40.00 -28.78 11.92
C PHE A 145 38.48 -28.81 11.73
N SER A 146 37.77 -27.80 12.27
CA SER A 146 36.31 -27.68 12.14
C SER A 146 35.88 -27.50 10.69
N SER A 147 36.57 -26.63 9.94
CA SER A 147 36.29 -26.45 8.50
C SER A 147 36.58 -27.68 7.66
N ARG A 148 37.68 -28.42 7.95
CA ARG A 148 37.98 -29.71 7.30
C ARG A 148 36.95 -30.78 7.66
N LYS A 149 36.50 -30.84 8.92
CA LYS A 149 35.46 -31.77 9.39
C LYS A 149 34.13 -31.52 8.67
N THR A 150 33.72 -30.26 8.54
CA THR A 150 32.50 -29.90 7.79
C THR A 150 32.65 -30.24 6.29
N ARG A 151 33.82 -29.96 5.69
CA ARG A 151 34.10 -30.34 4.30
C ARG A 151 34.04 -31.85 4.09
N TYR A 152 34.62 -32.63 5.00
CA TYR A 152 34.57 -34.10 4.96
C TYR A 152 33.14 -34.63 5.10
N ALA A 153 32.33 -34.06 6.00
CA ALA A 153 30.92 -34.43 6.15
C ALA A 153 30.12 -34.16 4.86
N MET A 154 30.36 -33.02 4.20
CA MET A 154 29.74 -32.70 2.91
C MET A 154 30.19 -33.65 1.80
N LEU A 155 31.49 -33.96 1.70
CA LEU A 155 32.02 -34.93 0.73
C LEU A 155 31.45 -36.33 0.97
N ARG A 156 31.34 -36.76 2.23
CA ARG A 156 30.74 -38.05 2.60
C ARG A 156 29.25 -38.12 2.24
N LYS A 157 28.51 -37.03 2.47
CA LYS A 157 27.10 -36.93 2.05
C LYS A 157 26.97 -36.99 0.52
N ALA A 158 27.77 -36.21 -0.20
CA ALA A 158 27.76 -36.20 -1.66
C ALA A 158 28.14 -37.57 -2.26
N LEU A 159 29.06 -38.31 -1.62
CA LEU A 159 29.42 -39.66 -2.03
C LEU A 159 28.26 -40.64 -1.82
N ALA A 160 27.58 -40.57 -0.66
CA ALA A 160 26.40 -41.38 -0.39
C ALA A 160 25.23 -41.07 -1.34
N ASP A 161 25.02 -39.79 -1.67
CA ASP A 161 24.00 -39.36 -2.62
C ASP A 161 24.31 -39.90 -4.04
N LYS A 162 25.58 -39.86 -4.48
CA LYS A 162 26.00 -40.45 -5.75
C LYS A 162 25.88 -41.97 -5.78
N GLU A 163 26.22 -42.65 -4.68
CA GLU A 163 26.04 -44.10 -4.54
C GLU A 163 24.56 -44.48 -4.65
N LYS A 164 23.67 -43.71 -4.00
CA LYS A 164 22.22 -43.88 -4.11
C LYS A 164 21.73 -43.67 -5.54
N THR A 165 22.17 -42.62 -6.23
CA THR A 165 21.82 -42.38 -7.64
C THR A 165 22.28 -43.52 -8.54
N ALA A 166 23.49 -44.05 -8.33
CA ALA A 166 23.99 -45.20 -9.08
C ALA A 166 23.15 -46.48 -8.83
N GLN A 167 22.75 -46.73 -7.57
CA GLN A 167 21.85 -47.84 -7.24
C GLN A 167 20.47 -47.69 -7.89
N ASP A 168 19.91 -46.49 -7.92
CA ASP A 168 18.60 -46.24 -8.53
C ASP A 168 18.66 -46.40 -10.06
N LEU A 169 19.71 -45.92 -10.73
CA LEU A 169 19.96 -46.18 -12.15
C LEU A 169 20.10 -47.67 -12.45
N TYR A 170 20.78 -48.42 -11.57
CA TYR A 170 20.89 -49.87 -11.72
C TYR A 170 19.54 -50.58 -11.63
N LYS A 171 18.66 -50.17 -10.70
CA LYS A 171 17.29 -50.68 -10.60
C LYS A 171 16.45 -50.34 -11.83
N GLU A 172 16.59 -49.12 -12.34
CA GLU A 172 15.90 -48.69 -13.56
C GLU A 172 16.36 -49.51 -14.78
N MET A 173 17.67 -49.68 -14.96
CA MET A 173 18.22 -50.51 -16.02
C MET A 173 17.77 -51.97 -15.90
N SER A 174 17.72 -52.51 -14.69
CA SER A 174 17.21 -53.87 -14.43
C SER A 174 15.72 -53.99 -14.76
N SER A 175 14.90 -53.00 -14.38
CA SER A 175 13.48 -52.93 -14.74
C SER A 175 13.28 -52.80 -16.25
N LEU A 176 14.12 -52.02 -16.93
CA LEU A 176 14.07 -51.83 -18.36
C LEU A 176 14.45 -53.13 -19.10
N ARG A 177 15.46 -53.86 -18.63
CA ARG A 177 15.81 -55.19 -19.14
C ARG A 177 14.62 -56.15 -19.01
N GLU A 178 13.98 -56.23 -17.85
CA GLU A 178 12.78 -57.07 -17.65
C GLU A 178 11.63 -56.67 -18.57
N LYS A 179 11.39 -55.36 -18.78
CA LYS A 179 10.38 -54.88 -19.73
C LYS A 179 10.69 -55.25 -21.18
N ILE A 180 11.96 -55.20 -21.59
CA ILE A 180 12.39 -55.59 -22.94
C ILE A 180 12.19 -57.09 -23.15
N ILE A 181 12.52 -57.91 -22.14
CA ILE A 181 12.29 -59.36 -22.18
C ILE A 181 10.78 -59.66 -22.22
N ALA A 182 9.97 -59.01 -21.38
CA ALA A 182 8.52 -59.17 -21.38
C ALA A 182 7.85 -58.74 -22.69
N ALA A 183 8.45 -57.78 -23.41
CA ALA A 183 8.00 -57.34 -24.74
C ALA A 183 8.48 -58.26 -25.88
N GLY A 184 9.14 -59.39 -25.58
CA GLY A 184 9.59 -60.38 -26.57
C GLY A 184 10.94 -60.05 -27.22
N GLY A 185 11.70 -59.09 -26.68
CA GLY A 185 13.05 -58.76 -27.12
C GLY A 185 14.09 -59.78 -26.65
N LYS A 186 15.23 -59.89 -27.35
CA LYS A 186 16.37 -60.71 -26.93
C LYS A 186 17.04 -60.11 -25.69
N ASP A 187 17.40 -60.96 -24.73
CA ASP A 187 18.05 -60.53 -23.48
C ASP A 187 19.41 -59.86 -23.75
N PRO A 188 19.59 -58.58 -23.36
CA PRO A 188 20.86 -57.86 -23.55
C PRO A 188 22.01 -58.32 -22.63
N GLY A 189 21.79 -59.30 -21.74
CA GLY A 189 22.82 -59.90 -20.87
C GLY A 189 22.73 -59.45 -19.41
N LYS A 190 23.51 -60.12 -18.54
CA LYS A 190 23.49 -59.88 -17.09
C LYS A 190 24.13 -58.52 -16.76
N ILE A 191 23.37 -57.62 -16.17
CA ILE A 191 23.89 -56.34 -15.67
C ILE A 191 24.75 -56.65 -14.43
N GLU A 192 25.96 -56.12 -14.40
CA GLU A 192 26.96 -56.40 -13.35
C GLU A 192 26.57 -55.64 -12.07
N GLU A 193 26.31 -56.36 -10.97
CA GLU A 193 25.93 -55.71 -9.70
C GLU A 193 27.03 -54.76 -9.23
N PRO A 194 26.71 -53.53 -8.80
CA PRO A 194 27.70 -52.61 -8.27
C PRO A 194 28.30 -53.20 -6.99
N ARG A 195 29.55 -53.65 -7.06
CA ARG A 195 30.33 -54.05 -5.88
C ARG A 195 30.39 -52.86 -4.93
N SER A 196 29.73 -52.98 -3.77
CA SER A 196 29.93 -52.06 -2.66
C SER A 196 31.38 -52.19 -2.15
N PRO A 197 32.10 -51.08 -1.89
CA PRO A 197 33.37 -51.16 -1.20
C PRO A 197 33.08 -51.42 0.28
N LEU A 198 32.97 -52.69 0.65
CA LEU A 198 33.14 -53.10 2.04
C LEU A 198 34.62 -52.92 2.38
N VAL A 199 34.86 -52.07 3.38
CA VAL A 199 36.14 -51.84 4.02
C VAL A 199 36.72 -53.18 4.50
N ASP A 200 37.88 -53.57 3.97
CA ASP A 200 38.79 -54.46 4.67
C ASP A 200 40.25 -54.22 4.23
N GLY A 201 41.13 -54.10 5.22
CA GLY A 201 42.50 -54.61 5.12
C GLY A 201 43.57 -53.76 4.41
N LEU A 202 44.12 -52.82 5.16
CA LEU A 202 45.46 -52.25 5.03
C LEU A 202 46.55 -53.27 4.58
N LYS A 203 47.19 -53.08 3.40
CA LYS A 203 48.58 -53.51 3.16
C LYS A 203 49.32 -52.57 2.18
N GLN A 204 50.02 -51.64 2.82
CA GLN A 204 51.31 -51.04 2.46
C GLN A 204 52.05 -51.71 1.28
N LYS A 205 52.16 -51.02 0.14
CA LYS A 205 53.33 -51.08 -0.77
C LYS A 205 53.56 -49.70 -1.41
N SER A 206 54.81 -49.26 -1.33
CA SER A 206 55.38 -48.01 -1.82
C SER A 206 55.31 -47.88 -3.36
N PRO A 207 54.98 -46.71 -3.91
CA PRO A 207 55.23 -46.42 -5.31
C PRO A 207 56.66 -45.91 -5.53
N GLY A 208 57.41 -46.70 -6.29
CA GLY A 208 58.73 -46.36 -6.81
C GLY A 208 58.67 -45.25 -7.86
N GLU A 209 59.79 -44.53 -7.90
CA GLU A 209 60.13 -43.39 -8.73
C GLU A 209 59.92 -43.63 -10.23
N TRP A 210 59.22 -42.70 -10.88
CA TRP A 210 59.34 -42.46 -12.32
C TRP A 210 59.69 -40.98 -12.50
N GLY A 211 60.99 -40.74 -12.66
CA GLY A 211 61.56 -39.43 -12.97
C GLY A 211 62.73 -39.61 -13.91
N SER A 212 62.46 -40.07 -15.15
CA SER A 212 63.47 -40.08 -16.21
C SER A 212 63.65 -38.67 -16.74
N SER A 213 64.52 -37.91 -16.08
CA SER A 213 65.16 -36.71 -16.65
C SER A 213 66.59 -37.09 -16.97
N ASN A 214 66.91 -37.18 -18.25
CA ASN A 214 68.28 -37.12 -18.75
C ASN A 214 68.22 -36.46 -20.13
N ASP A 215 68.29 -35.15 -20.11
CA ASP A 215 68.65 -34.31 -21.24
C ASP A 215 70.13 -33.98 -21.03
N LEU A 216 71.04 -34.67 -21.73
CA LEU A 216 72.46 -34.29 -21.76
C LEU A 216 73.11 -34.72 -23.08
N VAL A 217 73.02 -33.81 -24.05
CA VAL A 217 74.01 -33.47 -25.09
C VAL A 217 74.94 -34.61 -25.53
N GLU A 218 74.53 -35.31 -26.59
CA GLU A 218 75.37 -36.20 -27.38
C GLU A 218 76.33 -35.36 -28.26
N LYS A 219 77.50 -35.01 -27.72
CA LYS A 219 78.62 -34.50 -28.52
C LYS A 219 79.44 -35.67 -29.03
N ARG A 220 79.44 -35.82 -30.37
CA ARG A 220 80.40 -36.60 -31.18
C ARG A 220 81.79 -36.60 -30.55
N LEU A 221 82.32 -37.80 -30.27
CA LEU A 221 83.75 -38.04 -30.15
C LEU A 221 84.18 -39.01 -31.26
N PRO A 222 85.33 -38.78 -31.92
CA PRO A 222 85.82 -39.66 -32.98
C PRO A 222 86.32 -40.98 -32.37
N ALA A 223 86.32 -42.02 -33.20
CA ALA A 223 86.92 -43.31 -32.91
C ALA A 223 88.38 -43.14 -32.44
N ILE A 224 88.62 -43.26 -31.14
CA ILE A 224 89.95 -43.45 -30.55
C ILE A 224 90.09 -44.96 -30.35
N SER A 225 91.20 -45.52 -30.83
CA SER A 225 91.55 -46.93 -30.62
C SER A 225 91.51 -47.24 -29.12
N VAL A 226 90.93 -48.39 -28.78
CA VAL A 226 90.66 -48.87 -27.40
C VAL A 226 91.92 -48.95 -26.51
N ASP A 227 93.11 -48.81 -27.12
CA ASP A 227 94.43 -48.99 -26.50
C ASP A 227 94.94 -47.76 -25.74
N GLU A 228 94.68 -46.55 -26.23
CA GLU A 228 95.25 -45.30 -25.68
C GLU A 228 94.46 -44.77 -24.47
N SER A 229 93.17 -45.11 -24.42
CA SER A 229 92.25 -44.76 -23.33
C SER A 229 92.59 -45.44 -22.00
N ALA A 230 93.08 -46.70 -22.05
CA ALA A 230 93.42 -47.46 -20.85
C ALA A 230 94.66 -46.89 -20.13
N ILE A 231 95.69 -46.47 -20.89
CA ILE A 231 96.94 -45.90 -20.36
C ILE A 231 96.68 -44.51 -19.74
N ILE A 232 95.86 -43.70 -20.40
CA ILE A 232 95.44 -42.39 -19.88
C ILE A 232 94.56 -42.56 -18.63
N GLY A 233 93.67 -43.55 -18.61
CA GLY A 233 92.79 -43.83 -17.47
C GLY A 233 93.54 -44.26 -16.20
N VAL A 234 94.57 -45.09 -16.33
CA VAL A 234 95.38 -45.55 -15.19
C VAL A 234 96.21 -44.41 -14.60
N SER A 235 96.80 -43.56 -15.44
CA SER A 235 97.54 -42.37 -15.01
C SER A 235 96.62 -41.34 -14.32
N LEU A 236 95.39 -41.18 -14.83
CA LEU A 236 94.40 -40.30 -14.22
C LEU A 236 93.96 -40.79 -12.83
N LEU A 237 93.73 -42.10 -12.69
CA LEU A 237 93.33 -42.69 -11.41
C LEU A 237 94.44 -42.53 -10.36
N GLN A 238 95.70 -42.70 -10.75
CA GLN A 238 96.85 -42.48 -9.88
C GLN A 238 96.90 -41.03 -9.37
N ASN A 239 96.71 -40.05 -10.25
CA ASN A 239 96.70 -38.64 -9.87
C ASN A 239 95.53 -38.30 -8.92
N GLN A 240 94.34 -38.84 -9.19
CA GLN A 240 93.16 -38.63 -8.32
C GLN A 240 93.34 -39.23 -6.92
N LEU A 241 93.99 -40.40 -6.82
CA LEU A 241 94.33 -41.03 -5.54
C LEU A 241 95.34 -40.19 -4.75
N GLN A 242 96.35 -39.67 -5.44
CA GLN A 242 97.34 -38.77 -4.83
C GLN A 242 96.68 -37.48 -4.31
N ASP A 243 95.85 -36.85 -5.13
CA ASP A 243 95.11 -35.63 -4.77
C ASP A 243 94.19 -35.86 -3.56
N LEU A 244 93.50 -37.01 -3.50
CA LEU A 244 92.63 -37.36 -2.37
C LEU A 244 93.42 -37.54 -1.07
N CYS A 245 94.55 -38.24 -1.13
CA CYS A 245 95.44 -38.40 0.01
C CYS A 245 95.96 -37.05 0.50
N ASP A 246 96.42 -36.18 -0.42
CA ASP A 246 96.92 -34.85 -0.10
C ASP A 246 95.83 -33.97 0.53
N HIS A 247 94.60 -34.00 -0.01
CA HIS A 247 93.48 -33.25 0.54
C HIS A 247 93.06 -33.73 1.94
N SER A 248 93.06 -35.04 2.17
CA SER A 248 92.74 -35.62 3.48
C SER A 248 93.76 -35.21 4.55
N ARG A 249 95.05 -35.17 4.19
CA ARG A 249 96.14 -34.70 5.05
C ARG A 249 95.98 -33.22 5.38
N GLU A 250 95.67 -32.38 4.40
CA GLU A 250 95.43 -30.95 4.62
C GLU A 250 94.28 -30.68 5.59
N LEU A 251 93.18 -31.43 5.48
CA LEU A 251 92.04 -31.29 6.40
C LEU A 251 92.43 -31.66 7.84
N CYS A 252 93.14 -32.78 8.02
CA CYS A 252 93.64 -33.21 9.33
C CYS A 252 94.64 -32.21 9.92
N GLN A 253 95.57 -31.70 9.11
CA GLN A 253 96.54 -30.69 9.53
C GLN A 253 95.85 -29.40 9.97
N ARG A 254 94.87 -28.91 9.20
CA ARG A 254 94.09 -27.72 9.53
C ARG A 254 93.30 -27.89 10.85
N ALA A 255 92.77 -29.08 11.11
CA ALA A 255 92.10 -29.39 12.37
C ALA A 255 93.08 -29.36 13.57
N LEU A 256 94.27 -29.94 13.42
CA LEU A 256 95.32 -29.91 14.45
C LEU A 256 95.87 -28.49 14.69
N ASP A 257 96.03 -27.69 13.64
CA ASP A 257 96.49 -26.30 13.76
C ASP A 257 95.43 -25.43 14.45
N SER A 258 94.14 -25.64 14.15
CA SER A 258 93.04 -25.00 14.86
C SER A 258 92.99 -25.40 16.34
N SER A 259 93.17 -26.69 16.64
CA SER A 259 93.27 -27.23 18.01
C SER A 259 94.47 -26.63 18.78
N SER A 260 95.61 -26.50 18.12
CA SER A 260 96.83 -25.88 18.69
C SER A 260 96.65 -24.37 18.92
N SER A 261 95.99 -23.69 18.00
CA SER A 261 95.63 -22.27 18.13
C SER A 261 94.66 -22.05 19.29
N PHE A 262 93.66 -22.93 19.44
CA PHE A 262 92.74 -22.91 20.59
C PHE A 262 93.48 -23.16 21.91
N ALA A 263 94.37 -24.16 21.98
CA ALA A 263 95.20 -24.39 23.16
C ALA A 263 96.06 -23.17 23.51
N SER A 264 96.63 -22.51 22.49
CA SER A 264 97.42 -21.28 22.66
C SER A 264 96.56 -20.10 23.12
N LEU A 265 95.33 -19.97 22.63
CA LEU A 265 94.36 -18.97 23.06
C LEU A 265 93.95 -19.17 24.51
N VAL A 266 93.64 -20.41 24.91
CA VAL A 266 93.29 -20.75 26.30
C VAL A 266 94.48 -20.51 27.22
N LYS A 267 95.71 -20.86 26.78
CA LYS A 267 96.93 -20.55 27.51
C LYS A 267 97.14 -19.03 27.65
N SER A 268 96.92 -18.26 26.58
CA SER A 268 96.98 -16.80 26.58
C SER A 268 95.98 -16.20 27.57
N TRP A 269 94.73 -16.69 27.58
CA TRP A 269 93.69 -16.26 28.52
C TRP A 269 94.08 -16.55 29.97
N LEU A 270 94.67 -17.70 30.26
CA LEU A 270 95.16 -18.04 31.59
C LEU A 270 96.34 -17.16 32.03
N THR A 271 97.26 -16.84 31.11
CA THR A 271 98.38 -15.93 31.39
C THR A 271 97.96 -14.46 31.50
N GLU A 272 96.93 -14.03 30.77
CA GLU A 272 96.41 -12.65 30.79
C GLU A 272 95.50 -12.41 32.01
N SER A 273 94.75 -13.44 32.43
CA SER A 273 93.97 -13.45 33.68
C SER A 273 94.84 -13.43 34.95
N SER A 274 96.06 -13.95 34.90
CA SER A 274 97.00 -13.94 36.03
C SER A 274 97.84 -12.66 36.13
N GLN A 275 97.80 -11.77 35.13
CA GLN A 275 98.55 -10.51 35.12
C GLN A 275 97.75 -9.31 35.67
N SER A 276 96.47 -9.52 36.02
CA SER A 276 95.53 -8.52 36.53
C SER A 276 95.15 -8.72 38.00
N GLU A 277 96.11 -8.96 38.90
CA GLU A 277 95.99 -8.58 40.32
C GLU A 277 97.31 -8.86 41.06
N ALA A 278 97.80 -7.85 41.79
CA ALA A 278 98.91 -8.01 42.70
C ALA A 278 98.44 -8.86 43.91
N GLY A 279 98.75 -10.15 43.90
CA GLY A 279 98.51 -11.03 45.03
C GLY A 279 98.69 -12.49 44.66
N ASN A 280 99.74 -13.13 45.17
CA ASN A 280 100.02 -14.56 44.99
C ASN A 280 98.81 -15.42 45.39
N ALA A 281 98.07 -15.90 44.38
CA ALA A 281 97.22 -17.07 44.47
C ALA A 281 97.76 -18.09 43.45
N PRO A 282 97.96 -19.37 43.82
CA PRO A 282 98.47 -20.36 42.89
C PRO A 282 97.49 -20.49 41.72
N LEU A 283 98.00 -20.36 40.50
CA LEU A 283 97.34 -20.89 39.31
C LEU A 283 96.84 -22.30 39.62
N ASP A 284 95.63 -22.60 39.18
CA ASP A 284 95.00 -23.91 39.33
C ASP A 284 95.87 -24.94 38.56
N THR A 285 96.85 -25.54 39.24
CA THR A 285 97.88 -26.43 38.67
C THR A 285 97.28 -27.58 37.85
N GLU A 286 96.03 -27.92 38.13
CA GLU A 286 95.20 -28.88 37.40
C GLU A 286 94.94 -28.44 35.94
N VAL A 287 94.60 -27.16 35.72
CA VAL A 287 94.25 -26.62 34.40
C VAL A 287 95.49 -26.47 33.52
N GLU A 288 96.61 -26.02 34.10
CA GLU A 288 97.91 -26.01 33.39
C GLU A 288 98.40 -27.42 33.05
N ALA A 289 98.22 -28.39 33.97
CA ALA A 289 98.54 -29.79 33.70
C ALA A 289 97.66 -30.36 32.57
N GLN A 290 96.37 -30.05 32.55
CA GLN A 290 95.46 -30.48 31.47
C GLN A 290 95.80 -29.84 30.12
N LEU A 291 96.22 -28.57 30.08
CA LEU A 291 96.72 -27.92 28.87
C LEU A 291 98.04 -28.51 28.37
N ALA A 292 98.94 -28.89 29.30
CA ALA A 292 100.19 -29.56 28.94
C ALA A 292 99.96 -30.98 28.41
N ILE A 293 98.98 -31.72 28.96
CA ILE A 293 98.54 -33.01 28.43
C ILE A 293 97.92 -32.82 27.04
N PHE A 294 96.99 -31.88 26.88
CA PHE A 294 96.35 -31.58 25.59
C PHE A 294 97.34 -31.12 24.51
N GLY A 295 98.37 -30.36 24.89
CA GLY A 295 99.46 -29.97 24.00
C GLY A 295 100.29 -31.17 23.55
N ARG A 296 100.62 -32.08 24.49
CA ARG A 296 101.33 -33.33 24.19
C ARG A 296 100.51 -34.25 23.27
N ASP A 297 99.21 -34.38 23.54
CA ASP A 297 98.31 -35.21 22.73
C ASP A 297 98.16 -34.66 21.31
N ASN A 298 98.11 -33.33 21.14
CA ASN A 298 98.12 -32.72 19.80
C ASN A 298 99.43 -33.00 19.03
N GLU A 299 100.58 -32.95 19.70
CA GLU A 299 101.85 -33.31 19.06
C GLU A 299 101.92 -34.81 18.72
N ASP A 300 101.40 -35.71 19.57
CA ASP A 300 101.30 -37.14 19.26
C ASP A 300 100.36 -37.41 18.08
N MET A 301 99.26 -36.66 17.97
CA MET A 301 98.38 -36.75 16.81
C MET A 301 99.06 -36.20 15.53
N ARG A 302 99.92 -35.18 15.65
CA ARG A 302 100.68 -34.63 14.53
C ARG A 302 101.77 -35.60 14.05
N THR A 303 102.46 -36.29 14.96
CA THR A 303 103.43 -37.34 14.58
C THR A 303 102.73 -38.51 13.89
N ARG A 304 101.61 -39.00 14.42
CA ARG A 304 100.79 -40.05 13.77
C ARG A 304 100.27 -39.66 12.39
N LEU A 305 99.87 -38.40 12.21
CA LEU A 305 99.44 -37.88 10.91
C LEU A 305 100.59 -37.91 9.88
N ASN A 306 101.80 -37.55 10.30
CA ASN A 306 102.99 -37.60 9.44
C ASN A 306 103.41 -39.04 9.10
N GLU A 307 103.33 -39.97 10.05
CA GLU A 307 103.56 -41.40 9.82
C GLU A 307 102.54 -41.98 8.82
N LEU A 308 101.25 -41.67 9.00
CA LEU A 308 100.20 -42.07 8.05
C LEU A 308 100.43 -41.48 6.66
N ALA A 309 100.87 -40.23 6.56
CA ALA A 309 101.18 -39.60 5.28
C ALA A 309 102.35 -40.30 4.56
N ALA A 310 103.36 -40.76 5.30
CA ALA A 310 104.45 -41.55 4.73
C ALA A 310 103.96 -42.90 4.20
N ILE A 311 103.14 -43.61 4.97
CA ILE A 311 102.55 -44.90 4.57
C ILE A 311 101.66 -44.75 3.32
N GLN A 312 100.82 -43.72 3.27
CA GLN A 312 99.96 -43.45 2.11
C GLN A 312 100.78 -43.15 0.86
N LYS A 313 101.85 -42.37 0.99
CA LYS A 313 102.75 -42.04 -0.12
C LYS A 313 103.45 -43.28 -0.68
N ASP A 314 103.92 -44.17 0.19
CA ASP A 314 104.54 -45.43 -0.23
C ASP A 314 103.54 -46.35 -0.95
N LEU A 315 102.28 -46.39 -0.51
CA LEU A 315 101.24 -47.21 -1.12
C LEU A 315 100.84 -46.71 -2.51
N VAL A 316 100.74 -45.39 -2.70
CA VAL A 316 100.52 -44.78 -4.03
C VAL A 316 101.71 -45.03 -4.96
N ALA A 317 102.94 -44.95 -4.44
CA ALA A 317 104.14 -45.25 -5.22
C ALA A 317 104.23 -46.74 -5.64
N GLU A 318 103.80 -47.67 -4.78
CA GLU A 318 103.75 -49.11 -5.12
C GLU A 318 102.69 -49.38 -6.18
N LEU A 319 101.50 -48.78 -6.05
CA LEU A 319 100.43 -48.88 -7.04
C LEU A 319 100.91 -48.37 -8.41
N ALA A 320 101.57 -47.21 -8.43
CA ALA A 320 102.14 -46.63 -9.64
C ALA A 320 103.11 -47.60 -10.33
N LYS A 321 104.00 -48.22 -9.55
CA LYS A 321 104.97 -49.20 -10.04
C LYS A 321 104.28 -50.45 -10.61
N ARG A 322 103.24 -50.97 -9.95
CA ARG A 322 102.45 -52.11 -10.45
C ARG A 322 101.72 -51.77 -11.74
N SER A 323 101.11 -50.59 -11.83
CA SER A 323 100.43 -50.15 -13.06
C SER A 323 101.39 -50.05 -14.24
N SER A 324 102.57 -49.46 -14.04
CA SER A 324 103.55 -49.35 -15.12
C SER A 324 104.09 -50.70 -15.58
N SER A 325 104.23 -51.68 -14.67
CA SER A 325 104.61 -53.06 -15.04
C SER A 325 103.53 -53.72 -15.91
N LEU A 326 102.26 -53.58 -15.54
CA LEU A 326 101.14 -54.17 -16.28
C LEU A 326 101.01 -53.56 -17.68
N THR A 327 101.23 -52.24 -17.81
CA THR A 327 101.25 -51.57 -19.13
C THR A 327 102.37 -52.09 -20.02
N GLY A 328 103.58 -52.31 -19.46
CA GLY A 328 104.70 -52.86 -20.20
C GLY A 328 104.53 -54.33 -20.63
N GLU A 329 103.77 -55.12 -19.86
CA GLU A 329 103.42 -56.50 -20.25
C GLU A 329 102.43 -56.52 -21.42
N TYR A 330 101.41 -55.63 -21.40
CA TYR A 330 100.38 -55.57 -22.45
C TYR A 330 100.91 -55.10 -23.82
N GLU A 331 101.90 -54.19 -23.84
CA GLU A 331 102.53 -53.76 -25.10
C GLU A 331 103.38 -54.87 -25.76
N ASN A 332 103.94 -55.79 -24.96
CA ASN A 332 104.78 -56.89 -25.48
C ASN A 332 103.97 -58.01 -26.14
N ASP A 333 102.74 -58.27 -25.69
CA ASP A 333 101.86 -59.31 -26.27
C ASP A 333 101.35 -58.93 -27.68
N ARG A 334 101.32 -57.63 -28.01
CA ARG A 334 100.85 -57.14 -29.32
C ARG A 334 101.86 -57.26 -30.46
N ALA A 335 103.14 -57.44 -30.14
CA ALA A 335 104.21 -57.50 -31.14
C ALA A 335 104.35 -58.88 -31.81
N ASN A 336 103.60 -59.91 -31.36
CA ASN A 336 103.77 -61.31 -31.77
C ASN A 336 102.52 -61.90 -32.47
N GLU A 337 101.99 -61.28 -33.53
CA GLU A 337 100.90 -61.86 -34.35
C GLU A 337 101.26 -61.96 -35.87
N PRO A 338 101.13 -63.14 -36.53
CA PRO A 338 101.49 -63.34 -37.94
C PRO A 338 100.31 -63.14 -38.94
N PRO A 339 100.55 -62.74 -40.21
CA PRO A 339 99.49 -62.37 -41.16
C PRO A 339 99.14 -63.44 -42.22
N GLY A 340 97.85 -63.67 -42.52
CA GLY A 340 97.44 -64.47 -43.70
C GLY A 340 95.94 -64.47 -44.04
N GLY A 341 95.62 -64.28 -45.33
CA GLY A 341 94.44 -64.85 -46.06
C GLY A 341 93.02 -64.43 -45.66
N ASP A 342 92.51 -64.98 -44.56
CA ASP A 342 91.07 -64.96 -44.17
C ASP A 342 90.54 -63.57 -43.81
N ARG A 343 91.44 -62.58 -43.71
CA ARG A 343 91.14 -61.20 -43.34
C ARG A 343 90.35 -60.45 -44.41
N LYS A 344 90.39 -60.83 -45.70
CA LYS A 344 89.67 -60.11 -46.76
C LYS A 344 88.19 -60.50 -46.80
N ASP A 345 87.90 -61.79 -46.71
CA ASP A 345 86.52 -62.30 -46.67
C ASP A 345 85.83 -61.92 -45.35
N LEU A 346 86.53 -61.99 -44.22
CA LEU A 346 86.02 -61.45 -42.95
C LEU A 346 85.75 -59.94 -43.04
N ARG A 347 86.58 -59.18 -43.78
CA ARG A 347 86.39 -57.74 -43.95
C ARG A 347 85.20 -57.41 -44.87
N GLU A 348 84.99 -58.19 -45.92
CA GLU A 348 83.81 -58.05 -46.79
C GLU A 348 82.51 -58.47 -46.07
N GLN A 349 82.53 -59.57 -45.30
CA GLN A 349 81.41 -59.97 -44.44
C GLN A 349 81.11 -58.93 -43.35
N LEU A 350 82.15 -58.35 -42.73
CA LEU A 350 82.00 -57.26 -41.75
C LEU A 350 81.37 -56.02 -42.40
N ASN A 351 81.78 -55.66 -43.62
CA ASN A 351 81.21 -54.53 -44.35
C ASN A 351 79.74 -54.78 -44.74
N ALA A 352 79.40 -56.00 -45.18
CA ALA A 352 78.01 -56.37 -45.48
C ALA A 352 77.12 -56.30 -44.23
N ALA A 353 77.57 -56.84 -43.10
CA ALA A 353 76.87 -56.76 -41.82
C ALA A 353 76.70 -55.30 -41.32
N LEU A 354 77.69 -54.43 -41.56
CA LEU A 354 77.60 -53.01 -41.22
C LEU A 354 76.56 -52.27 -42.09
N GLU A 355 76.51 -52.55 -43.39
CA GLU A 355 75.48 -51.96 -44.28
C GLU A 355 74.09 -52.53 -43.97
N GLU A 356 73.94 -53.81 -43.64
CA GLU A 356 72.67 -54.36 -43.14
C GLU A 356 72.22 -53.69 -41.85
N LEU A 357 73.10 -53.55 -40.85
CA LEU A 357 72.81 -52.81 -39.61
C LEU A 357 72.45 -51.35 -39.85
N LYS A 358 73.05 -50.71 -40.85
CA LYS A 358 72.74 -49.34 -41.23
C LYS A 358 71.35 -49.25 -41.87
N THR A 359 71.00 -50.14 -42.80
CA THR A 359 69.64 -50.19 -43.37
C THR A 359 68.58 -50.54 -42.32
N GLU A 360 68.90 -51.40 -41.35
CA GLU A 360 68.03 -51.71 -40.22
C GLU A 360 67.87 -50.49 -39.30
N ARG A 361 68.95 -49.76 -39.02
CA ARG A 361 68.90 -48.51 -38.25
C ARG A 361 68.06 -47.45 -38.96
N ASP A 362 68.20 -47.31 -40.27
CA ASP A 362 67.42 -46.37 -41.07
C ASP A 362 65.94 -46.77 -41.12
N ARG A 363 65.65 -48.07 -41.24
CA ARG A 363 64.28 -48.61 -41.15
C ARG A 363 63.68 -48.39 -39.77
N ALA A 364 64.44 -48.62 -38.70
CA ALA A 364 64.03 -48.37 -37.33
C ALA A 364 63.80 -46.88 -37.06
N ASN A 365 64.65 -46.00 -37.60
CA ASN A 365 64.48 -44.55 -37.51
C ASN A 365 63.23 -44.07 -38.26
N HIS A 366 62.98 -44.58 -39.47
CA HIS A 366 61.75 -44.32 -40.21
C HIS A 366 60.51 -44.81 -39.45
N GLY A 367 60.60 -45.97 -38.79
CA GLY A 367 59.57 -46.49 -37.89
C GLY A 367 59.30 -45.58 -36.70
N LYS A 368 60.36 -45.09 -36.03
CA LYS A 368 60.28 -44.13 -34.93
C LYS A 368 59.63 -42.82 -35.37
N GLU A 369 59.98 -42.30 -36.54
CA GLU A 369 59.42 -41.05 -37.05
C GLU A 369 57.93 -41.21 -37.41
N LYS A 370 57.55 -42.30 -38.06
CA LYS A 370 56.13 -42.64 -38.27
C LYS A 370 55.37 -42.75 -36.95
N ALA A 371 55.94 -43.41 -35.93
CA ALA A 371 55.33 -43.53 -34.61
C ALA A 371 55.16 -42.16 -33.92
N ARG A 372 56.15 -41.26 -34.02
CA ARG A 372 56.05 -39.88 -33.51
C ARG A 372 54.94 -39.09 -34.21
N MET A 373 54.83 -39.23 -35.53
CA MET A 373 53.78 -38.55 -36.30
C MET A 373 52.38 -39.05 -35.92
N THR A 374 52.19 -40.37 -35.77
CA THR A 374 50.92 -40.95 -35.31
C THR A 374 50.60 -40.55 -33.87
N GLU A 375 51.60 -40.47 -32.98
CA GLU A 375 51.41 -40.02 -31.60
C GLU A 375 50.97 -38.55 -31.56
N LEU A 376 51.59 -37.68 -32.36
CA LEU A 376 51.17 -36.27 -32.47
C LEU A 376 49.73 -36.14 -32.99
N GLN A 377 49.34 -36.95 -33.98
CA GLN A 377 47.96 -37.00 -34.47
C GLN A 377 46.98 -37.50 -33.39
N MET A 378 47.34 -38.53 -32.63
CA MET A 378 46.54 -39.01 -31.50
C MET A 378 46.40 -37.96 -30.39
N GLN A 379 47.45 -37.22 -30.08
CA GLN A 379 47.40 -36.11 -29.13
C GLN A 379 46.48 -34.99 -29.61
N LYS A 380 46.53 -34.64 -30.90
CA LYS A 380 45.62 -33.67 -31.52
C LYS A 380 44.16 -34.16 -31.46
N ALA A 381 43.91 -35.43 -31.76
CA ALA A 381 42.58 -36.03 -31.65
C ALA A 381 42.07 -36.02 -30.20
N ARG A 382 42.91 -36.40 -29.23
CA ARG A 382 42.59 -36.35 -27.79
C ARG A 382 42.31 -34.92 -27.30
N ALA A 383 43.02 -33.91 -27.81
CA ALA A 383 42.74 -32.51 -27.51
C ALA A 383 41.37 -32.09 -28.07
N LYS A 384 41.05 -32.48 -29.31
CA LYS A 384 39.74 -32.19 -29.93
C LYS A 384 38.59 -32.88 -29.22
N VAL A 385 38.77 -34.13 -28.78
CA VAL A 385 37.77 -34.84 -27.96
C VAL A 385 37.48 -34.08 -26.67
N ARG A 386 38.51 -33.66 -25.93
CA ARG A 386 38.34 -32.86 -24.70
C ARG A 386 37.62 -31.53 -24.93
N GLU A 387 37.89 -30.86 -26.05
CA GLU A 387 37.19 -29.63 -26.43
C GLU A 387 35.70 -29.90 -26.71
N LEU A 388 35.38 -30.96 -27.45
CA LEU A 388 34.00 -31.35 -27.74
C LEU A 388 33.24 -31.81 -26.49
N GLU A 389 33.90 -32.55 -25.59
CA GLU A 389 33.35 -32.92 -24.28
C GLU A 389 33.02 -31.66 -23.46
N GLY A 390 33.92 -30.67 -23.44
CA GLY A 390 33.66 -29.37 -22.82
C GLY A 390 32.45 -28.65 -23.43
N HIS A 391 32.30 -28.69 -24.76
CA HIS A 391 31.13 -28.15 -25.44
C HIS A 391 29.84 -28.88 -25.05
N VAL A 392 29.85 -30.22 -24.96
CA VAL A 392 28.68 -31.01 -24.55
C VAL A 392 28.25 -30.65 -23.14
N VAL A 393 29.19 -30.56 -22.18
CA VAL A 393 28.89 -30.16 -20.79
C VAL A 393 28.30 -28.74 -20.73
N ASN A 394 28.81 -27.81 -21.54
CA ASN A 394 28.30 -26.44 -21.60
C ASN A 394 26.88 -26.37 -22.19
N GLU A 395 26.60 -27.10 -23.27
CA GLU A 395 25.25 -27.17 -23.85
C GLU A 395 24.26 -27.90 -22.92
N GLU A 396 24.70 -28.93 -22.18
CA GLU A 396 23.87 -29.58 -21.16
C GLU A 396 23.50 -28.63 -20.03
N ALA A 397 24.44 -27.79 -19.56
CA ALA A 397 24.15 -26.74 -18.59
C ALA A 397 23.14 -25.71 -19.11
N LYS A 398 23.28 -25.28 -20.38
CA LYS A 398 22.29 -24.39 -21.04
C LYS A 398 20.92 -25.05 -21.16
N LEU A 399 20.86 -26.34 -21.47
CA LEU A 399 19.61 -27.09 -21.58
C LEU A 399 18.91 -27.19 -20.22
N GLN A 400 19.66 -27.46 -19.14
CA GLN A 400 19.12 -27.46 -17.78
C GLN A 400 18.61 -26.07 -17.37
N GLN A 401 19.33 -25.01 -17.72
CA GLN A 401 18.90 -23.63 -17.49
C GLN A 401 17.59 -23.32 -18.24
N LEU A 402 17.51 -23.65 -19.53
CA LEU A 402 16.29 -23.46 -20.32
C LEU A 402 15.12 -24.29 -19.77
N GLN A 403 15.36 -25.53 -19.36
CA GLN A 403 14.35 -26.38 -18.74
C GLN A 403 13.82 -25.78 -17.43
N SER A 404 14.69 -25.19 -16.60
CA SER A 404 14.27 -24.48 -15.38
C SER A 404 13.44 -23.23 -15.69
N SER A 405 13.80 -22.49 -16.75
CA SER A 405 13.07 -21.32 -17.22
C SER A 405 11.68 -21.70 -17.74
N VAL A 406 11.57 -22.78 -18.53
CA VAL A 406 10.28 -23.28 -19.04
C VAL A 406 9.37 -23.69 -17.88
N LYS A 407 9.88 -24.44 -16.89
CA LYS A 407 9.10 -24.81 -15.69
C LYS A 407 8.60 -23.59 -14.91
N SER A 408 9.42 -22.55 -14.80
CA SER A 408 9.02 -21.28 -14.16
C SER A 408 7.91 -20.57 -14.96
N LEU A 409 8.02 -20.51 -16.29
CA LEU A 409 7.01 -19.90 -17.15
C LEU A 409 5.69 -20.70 -17.13
N GLU A 410 5.74 -22.02 -17.13
CA GLU A 410 4.57 -22.89 -16.98
C GLU A 410 3.84 -22.65 -15.65
N ALA A 411 4.59 -22.49 -14.55
CA ALA A 411 4.03 -22.17 -13.24
C ALA A 411 3.36 -20.79 -13.23
N GLN A 412 3.98 -19.77 -13.85
CA GLN A 412 3.39 -18.44 -13.99
C GLN A 412 2.11 -18.46 -14.83
N LEU A 413 2.08 -19.25 -15.91
CA LEU A 413 0.92 -19.38 -16.78
C LEU A 413 -0.25 -20.03 -16.03
N LYS A 414 0.01 -21.14 -15.30
CA LYS A 414 -1.00 -21.77 -14.42
C LYS A 414 -1.54 -20.81 -13.36
N GLN A 415 -0.67 -20.00 -12.75
CA GLN A 415 -1.10 -19.00 -11.78
C GLN A 415 -1.98 -17.92 -12.42
N LYS A 416 -1.65 -17.45 -13.63
CA LYS A 416 -2.48 -16.49 -14.37
C LYS A 416 -3.82 -17.07 -14.78
N ASP A 417 -3.87 -18.32 -15.21
CA ASP A 417 -5.13 -19.00 -15.56
C ASP A 417 -6.06 -19.10 -14.35
N GLN A 418 -5.54 -19.51 -13.19
CA GLN A 418 -6.30 -19.55 -11.94
C GLN A 418 -6.81 -18.16 -11.53
N ALA A 419 -5.98 -17.12 -11.69
CA ALA A 419 -6.39 -15.74 -11.39
C ALA A 419 -7.48 -15.24 -12.35
N MET A 420 -7.39 -15.56 -13.64
CA MET A 420 -8.42 -15.23 -14.63
C MET A 420 -9.73 -15.97 -14.35
N GLU A 421 -9.67 -17.25 -13.98
CA GLU A 421 -10.87 -18.02 -13.65
C GLU A 421 -11.56 -17.50 -12.38
N GLN A 422 -10.79 -17.10 -11.37
CA GLN A 422 -11.35 -16.46 -10.18
C GLN A 422 -12.02 -15.13 -10.52
N ARG A 423 -11.38 -14.29 -11.34
CA ARG A 423 -11.99 -13.03 -11.83
C ARG A 423 -13.28 -13.27 -12.60
N MET A 424 -13.33 -14.30 -13.44
CA MET A 424 -14.55 -14.66 -14.19
C MET A 424 -15.68 -15.07 -13.23
N LYS A 425 -15.38 -15.84 -12.18
CA LYS A 425 -16.37 -16.22 -11.15
C LYS A 425 -16.90 -15.00 -10.40
N ASP A 426 -16.04 -14.06 -10.04
CA ASP A 426 -16.45 -12.86 -9.32
C ASP A 426 -17.24 -11.88 -10.21
N MET A 427 -16.85 -11.73 -11.48
CA MET A 427 -17.63 -11.01 -12.48
C MET A 427 -19.02 -11.63 -12.66
N HIS A 428 -19.12 -12.97 -12.72
CA HIS A 428 -20.40 -13.65 -12.87
C HIS A 428 -21.32 -13.47 -11.64
N LYS A 429 -20.76 -13.45 -10.42
CA LYS A 429 -21.50 -13.10 -9.20
C LYS A 429 -22.00 -11.65 -9.23
N ALA A 430 -21.14 -10.71 -9.64
CA ALA A 430 -21.50 -9.31 -9.77
C ALA A 430 -22.63 -9.13 -10.80
N MET A 431 -22.52 -9.79 -11.96
CA MET A 431 -23.58 -9.79 -12.99
C MET A 431 -24.92 -10.28 -12.44
N LYS A 432 -24.94 -11.43 -11.74
CA LYS A 432 -26.17 -11.95 -11.11
C LYS A 432 -26.77 -10.98 -10.09
N SER A 433 -25.92 -10.31 -9.30
CA SER A 433 -26.40 -9.30 -8.35
C SER A 433 -27.00 -8.09 -9.06
N SER A 434 -26.38 -7.61 -10.15
CA SER A 434 -26.89 -6.50 -10.94
C SER A 434 -28.19 -6.86 -11.67
N GLU A 435 -28.32 -8.08 -12.19
CA GLU A 435 -29.54 -8.59 -12.80
C GLU A 435 -30.71 -8.57 -11.79
N SER A 436 -30.46 -9.01 -10.55
CA SER A 436 -31.46 -8.95 -9.48
C SER A 436 -31.88 -7.51 -9.11
N LEU A 437 -30.96 -6.55 -9.22
CA LEU A 437 -31.23 -5.14 -8.98
C LEU A 437 -32.05 -4.54 -10.14
N VAL A 438 -31.70 -4.85 -11.39
CA VAL A 438 -32.45 -4.44 -12.58
C VAL A 438 -33.89 -4.95 -12.49
N SER A 439 -34.13 -6.22 -12.16
CA SER A 439 -35.50 -6.73 -11.98
C SER A 439 -36.27 -6.05 -10.85
N LYS A 440 -35.61 -5.52 -9.81
CA LYS A 440 -36.28 -4.72 -8.76
C LYS A 440 -36.64 -3.33 -9.26
N ILE A 441 -35.74 -2.69 -10.01
CA ILE A 441 -35.96 -1.37 -10.61
C ILE A 441 -37.07 -1.45 -11.65
N GLU A 442 -37.11 -2.49 -12.49
CA GLU A 442 -38.20 -2.72 -13.45
C GLU A 442 -39.56 -2.84 -12.76
N LYS A 443 -39.66 -3.64 -11.68
CA LYS A 443 -40.90 -3.75 -10.90
C LYS A 443 -41.33 -2.41 -10.27
N GLN A 444 -40.36 -1.61 -9.78
CA GLN A 444 -40.65 -0.29 -9.24
C GLN A 444 -41.13 0.68 -10.33
N ARG A 445 -40.49 0.66 -11.51
CA ARG A 445 -40.92 1.42 -12.68
C ARG A 445 -42.36 1.07 -13.04
N ASP A 446 -42.68 -0.22 -13.18
CA ASP A 446 -44.03 -0.68 -13.56
C ASP A 446 -45.09 -0.26 -12.53
N THR A 447 -44.74 -0.30 -11.24
CA THR A 447 -45.61 0.16 -10.15
C THR A 447 -45.87 1.67 -10.22
N LEU A 448 -44.82 2.47 -10.47
CA LEU A 448 -44.94 3.93 -10.63
C LEU A 448 -45.70 4.30 -11.90
N GLU A 449 -45.48 3.58 -13.00
CA GLU A 449 -46.20 3.75 -14.25
C GLU A 449 -47.70 3.49 -14.07
N THR A 450 -48.05 2.40 -13.38
CA THR A 450 -49.46 2.08 -13.05
C THR A 450 -50.10 3.18 -12.20
N ARG A 451 -49.43 3.64 -11.13
CA ARG A 451 -49.92 4.74 -10.28
C ARG A 451 -50.10 6.06 -11.05
N MET A 452 -49.20 6.33 -12.00
CA MET A 452 -49.30 7.52 -12.84
C MET A 452 -50.52 7.47 -13.76
N LEU A 453 -50.81 6.29 -14.33
CA LEU A 453 -52.03 6.08 -15.14
C LEU A 453 -53.29 6.23 -14.30
N GLU A 454 -53.33 5.65 -13.10
CA GLU A 454 -54.46 5.80 -12.16
C GLU A 454 -54.68 7.27 -11.77
N LEU A 455 -53.62 8.03 -11.47
CA LEU A 455 -53.73 9.46 -11.15
C LEU A 455 -54.21 10.28 -12.35
N LYS A 456 -53.76 9.96 -13.57
CA LYS A 456 -54.26 10.58 -14.80
C LYS A 456 -55.76 10.31 -14.99
N GLU A 457 -56.20 9.07 -14.75
CA GLU A 457 -57.62 8.71 -14.83
C GLU A 457 -58.45 9.43 -13.77
N GLN A 458 -57.96 9.50 -12.51
CA GLN A 458 -58.61 10.27 -11.45
C GLN A 458 -58.72 11.77 -11.79
N MET A 459 -57.67 12.35 -12.37
CA MET A 459 -57.67 13.75 -12.79
C MET A 459 -58.72 13.99 -13.88
N VAL A 460 -58.77 13.13 -14.91
CA VAL A 460 -59.79 13.22 -15.97
C VAL A 460 -61.20 13.05 -15.41
N SER A 461 -61.40 12.11 -14.47
CA SER A 461 -62.69 11.90 -13.81
C SER A 461 -63.12 13.11 -12.97
N LYS A 462 -62.20 13.71 -12.20
CA LYS A 462 -62.47 14.91 -11.40
C LYS A 462 -62.71 16.15 -12.25
N GLU A 463 -62.00 16.27 -13.36
CA GLU A 463 -62.24 17.32 -14.35
C GLU A 463 -63.61 17.18 -14.99
N ALA A 464 -64.03 15.96 -15.35
CA ALA A 464 -65.37 15.70 -15.86
C ALA A 464 -66.48 16.00 -14.82
N GLU A 465 -66.27 15.62 -13.55
CA GLU A 465 -67.18 15.94 -12.45
C GLU A 465 -67.30 17.45 -12.24
N ALA A 466 -66.19 18.17 -12.18
CA ALA A 466 -66.18 19.62 -12.06
C ALA A 466 -66.91 20.30 -13.23
N ASN A 467 -66.62 19.88 -14.47
CA ASN A 467 -67.31 20.40 -15.65
C ASN A 467 -68.83 20.11 -15.63
N ALA A 468 -69.26 18.95 -15.12
CA ALA A 468 -70.67 18.64 -14.94
C ALA A 468 -71.32 19.57 -13.90
N THR A 469 -70.67 19.83 -12.76
CA THR A 469 -71.20 20.76 -11.74
C THR A 469 -71.26 22.20 -12.22
N ILE A 470 -70.25 22.66 -12.97
CA ILE A 470 -70.24 23.99 -13.59
C ILE A 470 -71.41 24.14 -14.55
N LYS A 471 -71.66 23.11 -15.39
CA LYS A 471 -72.79 23.09 -16.30
C LYS A 471 -74.12 23.16 -15.55
N GLU A 472 -74.31 22.33 -14.51
CA GLU A 472 -75.53 22.34 -13.69
C GLU A 472 -75.77 23.71 -13.03
N LEU A 473 -74.73 24.32 -12.44
CA LEU A 473 -74.86 25.65 -11.84
C LEU A 473 -75.18 26.71 -12.89
N SER A 474 -74.56 26.64 -14.07
CA SER A 474 -74.85 27.56 -15.18
C SER A 474 -76.31 27.44 -15.66
N ASP A 475 -76.84 26.23 -15.76
CA ASP A 475 -78.23 25.97 -16.13
C ASP A 475 -79.20 26.50 -15.05
N ARG A 476 -78.87 26.34 -13.76
CA ARG A 476 -79.64 26.91 -12.64
C ARG A 476 -79.62 28.44 -12.64
N PHE A 477 -78.47 29.06 -12.88
CA PHE A 477 -78.36 30.51 -13.01
C PHE A 477 -79.22 31.02 -14.17
N GLY A 478 -79.18 30.35 -15.33
CA GLY A 478 -80.04 30.71 -16.46
C GLY A 478 -81.53 30.60 -16.15
N THR A 479 -81.94 29.62 -15.34
CA THR A 479 -83.33 29.47 -14.88
C THR A 479 -83.74 30.60 -13.93
N ILE A 480 -82.89 30.92 -12.94
CA ILE A 480 -83.14 32.01 -11.98
C ILE A 480 -83.19 33.37 -12.69
N ASP A 481 -82.29 33.61 -13.66
CA ASP A 481 -82.31 34.84 -14.46
C ASP A 481 -83.61 34.98 -15.25
N ALA A 482 -84.14 33.88 -15.81
CA ALA A 482 -85.44 33.88 -16.47
C ALA A 482 -86.59 34.21 -15.48
N GLU A 483 -86.60 33.59 -14.30
CA GLU A 483 -87.60 33.86 -13.24
C GLU A 483 -87.53 35.31 -12.73
N ILE A 484 -86.33 35.86 -12.53
CA ILE A 484 -86.13 37.26 -12.12
C ILE A 484 -86.68 38.23 -13.18
N ASN A 485 -86.45 37.94 -14.47
CA ASN A 485 -86.97 38.78 -15.55
C ASN A 485 -88.50 38.70 -15.62
N GLU A 486 -89.09 37.51 -15.48
CA GLU A 486 -90.55 37.35 -15.44
C GLU A 486 -91.18 38.11 -14.26
N GLU A 487 -90.57 38.02 -13.06
CA GLU A 487 -91.03 38.76 -11.88
C GLU A 487 -90.87 40.28 -12.06
N ARG A 488 -89.81 40.73 -12.73
CA ARG A 488 -89.62 42.15 -13.07
C ARG A 488 -90.70 42.64 -14.03
N GLU A 489 -91.04 41.85 -15.06
CA GLU A 489 -92.14 42.18 -15.98
C GLU A 489 -93.48 42.25 -15.26
N LYS A 490 -93.78 41.29 -14.38
CA LYS A 490 -95.00 41.30 -13.54
C LYS A 490 -95.06 42.52 -12.62
N ARG A 491 -93.94 42.91 -12.00
CA ARG A 491 -93.87 44.13 -11.18
C ARG A 491 -94.11 45.39 -12.00
N GLN A 492 -93.53 45.47 -13.20
CA GLN A 492 -93.76 46.60 -14.10
C GLN A 492 -95.24 46.69 -14.50
N GLU A 493 -95.89 45.57 -14.77
CA GLU A 493 -97.32 45.51 -15.08
C GLU A 493 -98.19 45.97 -13.88
N ALA A 494 -97.86 45.51 -12.67
CA ALA A 494 -98.55 45.93 -11.45
C ALA A 494 -98.35 47.43 -11.14
N GLU A 495 -97.14 47.96 -11.37
CA GLU A 495 -96.84 49.40 -11.23
C GLU A 495 -97.65 50.23 -12.23
N ASN A 496 -97.73 49.78 -13.48
CA ASN A 496 -98.57 50.43 -14.50
C ASN A 496 -100.05 50.43 -14.11
N ALA A 497 -100.56 49.31 -13.57
CA ALA A 497 -101.94 49.21 -13.10
C ALA A 497 -102.21 50.11 -11.87
N LEU A 498 -101.25 50.23 -10.95
CA LEU A 498 -101.34 51.13 -9.80
C LEU A 498 -101.39 52.59 -10.26
N ALA A 499 -100.53 52.98 -11.20
CA ALA A 499 -100.56 54.32 -11.78
C ALA A 499 -101.91 54.65 -12.45
N GLU A 500 -102.53 53.68 -13.15
CA GLU A 500 -103.87 53.84 -13.71
C GLU A 500 -104.94 54.05 -12.63
N VAL A 501 -104.87 53.31 -11.52
CA VAL A 501 -105.80 53.47 -10.38
C VAL A 501 -105.61 54.80 -9.68
N GLU A 502 -104.37 55.24 -9.45
CA GLU A 502 -104.05 56.54 -8.87
C GLU A 502 -104.66 57.68 -9.70
N GLU A 503 -104.53 57.64 -11.03
CA GLU A 503 -105.17 58.61 -11.93
C GLU A 503 -106.71 58.58 -11.84
N ARG A 504 -107.31 57.40 -11.73
CA ARG A 504 -108.78 57.28 -11.51
C ARG A 504 -109.21 57.86 -10.16
N CYS A 505 -108.42 57.66 -9.11
CA CYS A 505 -108.67 58.22 -7.78
C CYS A 505 -108.58 59.74 -7.79
N LYS A 506 -107.55 60.34 -8.40
CA LYS A 506 -107.45 61.79 -8.58
C LYS A 506 -108.71 62.35 -9.26
N HIS A 507 -109.17 61.71 -10.33
CA HIS A 507 -110.35 62.17 -11.05
C HIS A 507 -111.66 62.03 -10.25
N LEU A 508 -111.76 61.03 -9.36
CA LEU A 508 -112.88 60.88 -8.44
C LEU A 508 -112.85 61.95 -7.32
N GLU A 509 -111.67 62.25 -6.78
CA GLU A 509 -111.47 63.31 -5.80
C GLU A 509 -111.91 64.67 -6.36
N GLU A 510 -111.49 65.00 -7.59
CA GLU A 510 -111.92 66.20 -8.33
C GLU A 510 -113.45 66.30 -8.43
N LYS A 511 -114.13 65.20 -8.77
CA LYS A 511 -115.61 65.16 -8.85
C LYS A 511 -116.30 65.32 -7.49
N SER A 512 -115.76 64.70 -6.44
CA SER A 512 -116.31 64.79 -5.08
C SER A 512 -116.25 66.22 -4.55
N GLN A 513 -115.15 66.93 -4.81
CA GLN A 513 -114.95 68.29 -4.35
C GLN A 513 -116.01 69.24 -4.93
N LEU A 514 -116.36 69.09 -6.22
CA LEU A 514 -117.43 69.85 -6.88
C LEU A 514 -118.82 69.65 -6.23
N LEU A 515 -119.11 68.46 -5.69
CA LEU A 515 -120.41 68.18 -5.05
C LEU A 515 -120.56 68.86 -3.68
N CYS A 516 -119.48 69.00 -2.92
CA CYS A 516 -119.50 69.64 -1.60
C CYS A 516 -119.78 71.16 -1.71
N GLU A 517 -119.21 71.80 -2.73
CA GLU A 517 -119.46 73.22 -3.03
C GLU A 517 -120.95 73.50 -3.23
N LEU A 518 -121.65 72.66 -4.01
CA LEU A 518 -123.09 72.77 -4.28
C LEU A 518 -124.00 72.61 -3.05
N ALA A 519 -123.61 71.80 -2.05
CA ALA A 519 -124.45 71.53 -0.88
C ALA A 519 -124.47 72.69 0.12
N SER A 520 -123.36 73.43 0.24
CA SER A 520 -123.20 74.54 1.18
C SER A 520 -124.11 75.74 0.88
N GLU A 521 -124.50 75.92 -0.39
CA GLU A 521 -125.31 77.05 -0.88
C GLU A 521 -126.80 76.98 -0.45
N LYS A 522 -127.30 75.81 -0.04
CA LYS A 522 -128.74 75.55 0.15
C LYS A 522 -129.28 75.74 1.58
N SER A 523 -128.43 75.85 2.62
CA SER A 523 -128.86 75.76 4.04
C SER A 523 -129.24 77.08 4.74
N ASN A 524 -129.18 78.23 4.08
CA ASN A 524 -129.29 79.55 4.73
C ASN A 524 -130.71 80.17 4.87
N ASN A 525 -131.82 79.42 4.81
CA ASN A 525 -133.18 80.01 4.85
C ASN A 525 -134.15 79.27 5.81
N LEU A 526 -134.40 79.73 7.06
CA LEU A 526 -135.67 79.61 7.86
C LEU A 526 -135.54 79.94 9.38
N VAL A 527 -136.25 80.97 9.90
CA VAL A 527 -136.57 81.18 11.35
C VAL A 527 -137.93 81.90 11.52
N VAL A 528 -138.78 81.48 12.49
CA VAL A 528 -140.07 82.09 12.89
C VAL A 528 -140.22 82.09 14.43
N ALA A 529 -140.85 83.14 15.01
CA ALA A 529 -141.26 83.21 16.42
C ALA A 529 -142.61 83.95 16.60
N ASP A 530 -143.39 83.52 17.61
CA ASP A 530 -144.77 83.93 17.94
C ASP A 530 -144.90 84.18 19.47
N ASN A 531 -145.96 84.87 19.94
CA ASN A 531 -146.69 84.63 21.22
C ASN A 531 -147.49 85.82 21.78
N LYS A 532 -148.70 85.52 22.30
CA LYS A 532 -149.04 85.47 23.76
C LYS A 532 -150.51 85.05 24.03
N HIS A 533 -150.74 84.18 25.02
CA HIS A 533 -152.07 83.81 25.58
C HIS A 533 -152.23 84.21 27.08
N THR A 534 -153.20 83.58 27.77
CA THR A 534 -154.03 84.12 28.88
C THR A 534 -154.05 83.22 30.14
N GLU A 535 -154.31 83.85 31.30
CA GLU A 535 -154.62 83.42 32.68
C GLU A 535 -154.58 81.93 33.13
N ASN A 536 -155.04 80.95 32.34
CA ASN A 536 -154.74 79.54 32.60
C ASN A 536 -153.22 79.27 32.52
N GLU A 537 -152.53 80.06 31.69
CA GLU A 537 -151.07 80.14 31.62
C GLU A 537 -150.44 80.64 32.92
N MET A 538 -151.12 81.48 33.72
CA MET A 538 -150.57 81.98 34.99
C MET A 538 -150.69 80.94 36.12
N HIS A 539 -151.76 80.13 36.16
CA HIS A 539 -151.82 79.01 37.09
C HIS A 539 -150.83 77.90 36.70
N LEU A 540 -150.76 77.58 35.41
CA LEU A 540 -149.70 76.74 34.87
C LEU A 540 -148.33 77.33 35.19
N TYR A 541 -148.17 78.66 35.17
CA TYR A 541 -146.92 79.34 35.52
C TYR A 541 -146.54 79.16 36.98
N ASN A 542 -147.50 79.18 37.93
CA ASN A 542 -147.20 78.93 39.34
C ASN A 542 -146.83 77.47 39.62
N ASP A 543 -147.54 76.51 39.03
CA ASP A 543 -147.17 75.08 39.12
C ASP A 543 -145.84 74.82 38.38
N LEU A 544 -145.59 75.53 37.27
CA LEU A 544 -144.32 75.55 36.56
C LEU A 544 -143.22 76.19 37.42
N GLN A 545 -143.52 77.21 38.22
CA GLN A 545 -142.57 77.85 39.13
C GLN A 545 -142.18 76.88 40.26
N ALA A 546 -143.15 76.16 40.83
CA ALA A 546 -142.93 75.17 41.87
C ALA A 546 -142.11 73.97 41.34
N THR A 547 -142.48 73.43 40.18
CA THR A 547 -141.72 72.36 39.51
C THR A 547 -140.32 72.83 39.09
N ARG A 548 -140.16 74.11 38.69
CA ARG A 548 -138.83 74.71 38.46
C ARG A 548 -137.99 74.77 39.73
N ALA A 549 -138.58 75.07 40.88
CA ALA A 549 -137.85 75.10 42.16
C ALA A 549 -137.39 73.70 42.60
N GLU A 550 -138.24 72.68 42.44
CA GLU A 550 -137.90 71.27 42.67
C GLU A 550 -136.81 70.80 41.70
N LEU A 551 -136.94 71.14 40.41
CA LEU A 551 -135.94 70.86 39.38
C LEU A 551 -134.59 71.53 39.70
N GLU A 552 -134.60 72.74 40.24
CA GLU A 552 -133.38 73.45 40.63
C GLU A 552 -132.69 72.77 41.82
N LYS A 553 -133.46 72.19 42.75
CA LYS A 553 -132.92 71.38 43.85
C LYS A 553 -132.28 70.09 43.32
N GLU A 554 -132.94 69.39 42.41
CA GLU A 554 -132.35 68.20 41.76
C GLU A 554 -131.12 68.56 40.93
N ARG A 555 -131.14 69.67 40.18
CA ARG A 555 -129.95 70.16 39.44
C ARG A 555 -128.75 70.42 40.34
N ARG A 556 -128.95 70.96 41.55
CA ARG A 556 -127.86 71.14 42.52
C ARG A 556 -127.30 69.79 42.96
N LYS A 557 -128.16 68.80 43.21
CA LYS A 557 -127.77 67.43 43.55
C LYS A 557 -127.04 66.74 42.40
N THR A 558 -127.50 66.90 41.16
CA THR A 558 -126.81 66.39 39.97
C THR A 558 -125.44 67.04 39.79
N LYS A 559 -125.33 68.37 39.99
CA LYS A 559 -124.03 69.05 39.96
C LYS A 559 -123.08 68.51 41.03
N GLN A 560 -123.57 68.28 42.23
CA GLN A 560 -122.77 67.70 43.32
C GLN A 560 -122.30 66.28 42.97
N LEU A 561 -123.20 65.44 42.44
CA LEU A 561 -122.85 64.10 41.96
C LEU A 561 -121.88 64.14 40.76
N GLU A 562 -121.99 65.13 39.87
CA GLU A 562 -121.06 65.30 38.75
C GLU A 562 -119.69 65.74 39.26
N THR A 563 -119.62 66.60 40.28
CA THR A 563 -118.35 66.97 40.92
C THR A 563 -117.72 65.81 41.66
N GLU A 564 -118.50 65.02 42.40
CA GLU A 564 -118.02 63.80 43.07
C GLU A 564 -117.58 62.74 42.05
N LYS A 565 -118.31 62.57 40.95
CA LYS A 565 -117.91 61.71 39.83
C LYS A 565 -116.62 62.20 39.18
N GLN A 566 -116.47 63.50 38.94
CA GLN A 566 -115.23 64.06 38.38
C GLN A 566 -114.06 63.87 39.35
N GLU A 567 -114.28 64.01 40.66
CA GLU A 567 -113.28 63.75 41.68
C GLU A 567 -112.90 62.26 41.73
N ILE A 568 -113.87 61.35 41.69
CA ILE A 568 -113.64 59.90 41.59
C ILE A 568 -112.90 59.56 40.30
N VAL A 569 -113.27 60.16 39.17
CA VAL A 569 -112.58 59.98 37.88
C VAL A 569 -111.16 60.54 37.94
N ALA A 570 -110.93 61.67 38.60
CA ALA A 570 -109.60 62.24 38.79
C ALA A 570 -108.73 61.38 39.72
N VAL A 571 -109.30 60.82 40.80
CA VAL A 571 -108.62 59.88 41.69
C VAL A 571 -108.37 58.54 41.00
N MET A 572 -109.32 58.03 40.21
CA MET A 572 -109.14 56.85 39.36
C MET A 572 -108.06 57.10 38.31
N HIS A 573 -108.06 58.26 37.65
CA HIS A 573 -106.99 58.63 36.74
C HIS A 573 -105.68 58.68 37.50
N ARG A 574 -105.58 59.30 38.67
CA ARG A 574 -104.34 59.36 39.47
C ARG A 574 -103.88 57.98 40.00
N ALA A 575 -104.82 57.05 40.24
CA ALA A 575 -104.51 55.67 40.61
C ALA A 575 -104.14 54.80 39.39
N ALA A 576 -104.69 55.09 38.21
CA ALA A 576 -104.39 54.42 36.95
C ALA A 576 -103.15 55.00 36.23
N SER A 577 -102.85 56.28 36.45
CA SER A 577 -101.63 57.00 36.08
C SER A 577 -100.64 56.99 37.24
N ARG A 578 -100.39 55.80 37.82
CA ARG A 578 -99.10 55.57 38.45
C ARG A 578 -98.04 55.77 37.37
N ASP A 579 -97.58 57.01 37.19
CA ASP A 579 -96.57 57.37 36.20
C ASP A 579 -95.27 56.59 36.46
N ASP A 580 -95.04 56.15 37.71
CA ASP A 580 -93.98 55.20 38.07
C ASP A 580 -94.16 53.81 37.45
N GLU A 581 -95.38 53.30 37.24
CA GLU A 581 -95.58 51.97 36.63
C GLU A 581 -95.32 51.95 35.14
N ASN A 582 -95.65 53.02 34.40
CA ASN A 582 -95.29 53.09 32.99
C ASN A 582 -93.80 53.34 32.80
N GLU A 583 -93.18 54.24 33.58
CA GLU A 583 -91.72 54.40 33.53
C GLU A 583 -90.96 53.13 33.96
N THR A 584 -91.44 52.39 34.96
CA THR A 584 -90.80 51.12 35.36
C THR A 584 -91.07 50.00 34.38
N LYS A 585 -92.25 49.96 33.73
CA LYS A 585 -92.53 49.03 32.62
C LYS A 585 -91.67 49.34 31.40
N ASP A 586 -91.46 50.62 31.08
CA ASP A 586 -90.60 51.04 29.97
C ASP A 586 -89.13 50.78 30.28
N LYS A 587 -88.66 51.00 31.52
CA LYS A 587 -87.32 50.62 31.98
C LYS A 587 -87.12 49.10 31.93
N LEU A 588 -88.12 48.32 32.37
CA LEU A 588 -88.10 46.86 32.30
C LEU A 588 -88.14 46.35 30.85
N ALA A 589 -88.93 46.99 29.98
CA ALA A 589 -88.99 46.65 28.56
C ALA A 589 -87.67 46.97 27.85
N ALA A 590 -87.05 48.11 28.16
CA ALA A 590 -85.72 48.47 27.66
C ALA A 590 -84.64 47.51 28.17
N GLU A 591 -84.69 47.11 29.45
CA GLU A 591 -83.76 46.14 30.02
C GLU A 591 -83.96 44.74 29.43
N LEU A 592 -85.21 44.31 29.20
CA LEU A 592 -85.52 43.07 28.49
C LEU A 592 -85.05 43.11 27.04
N ALA A 593 -85.21 44.23 26.34
CA ALA A 593 -84.71 44.41 24.98
C ALA A 593 -83.17 44.34 24.95
N ALA A 594 -82.50 45.04 25.85
CA ALA A 594 -81.04 45.01 26.00
C ALA A 594 -80.54 43.59 26.36
N LYS A 595 -81.21 42.89 27.26
CA LYS A 595 -80.89 41.48 27.60
C LYS A 595 -81.16 40.53 26.45
N THR A 596 -82.17 40.80 25.63
CA THR A 596 -82.46 40.02 24.42
C THR A 596 -81.37 40.23 23.38
N GLU A 597 -80.91 41.47 23.18
CA GLU A 597 -79.79 41.79 22.29
C GLU A 597 -78.47 41.17 22.79
N GLU A 598 -78.18 41.26 24.09
CA GLU A 598 -77.03 40.60 24.71
C GLU A 598 -77.07 39.09 24.51
N LEU A 599 -78.24 38.47 24.71
CA LEU A 599 -78.42 37.03 24.50
C LEU A 599 -78.28 36.64 23.02
N GLN A 600 -78.77 37.47 22.11
CA GLN A 600 -78.61 37.26 20.66
C GLN A 600 -77.14 37.39 20.23
N ASN A 601 -76.41 38.34 20.79
CA ASN A 601 -74.96 38.49 20.59
C ASN A 601 -74.20 37.29 21.14
N LEU A 602 -74.53 36.82 22.35
CA LEU A 602 -73.94 35.60 22.93
C LEU A 602 -74.29 34.34 22.13
N MET A 603 -75.47 34.28 21.50
CA MET A 603 -75.85 33.20 20.60
C MET A 603 -75.02 33.21 19.31
N LEU A 604 -74.80 34.39 18.72
CA LEU A 604 -73.92 34.59 17.57
C LEU A 604 -72.49 34.19 17.90
N GLU A 605 -71.95 34.67 19.03
CA GLU A 605 -70.62 34.30 19.51
C GLU A 605 -70.49 32.78 19.74
N ASN A 606 -71.51 32.15 20.34
CA ASN A 606 -71.56 30.69 20.48
C ASN A 606 -71.66 29.94 19.15
N CYS A 607 -72.20 30.58 18.10
CA CYS A 607 -72.22 30.02 16.76
C CYS A 607 -70.81 30.05 16.16
N TYR A 608 -70.15 31.22 16.23
CA TYR A 608 -68.77 31.39 15.77
C TYR A 608 -67.79 30.45 16.49
N LEU A 609 -67.86 30.37 17.82
CA LEU A 609 -67.01 29.47 18.60
C LEU A 609 -67.25 27.99 18.24
N ARG A 610 -68.49 27.60 17.93
CA ARG A 610 -68.78 26.23 17.46
C ARG A 610 -68.18 25.94 16.10
N GLU A 611 -68.26 26.89 15.17
CA GLU A 611 -67.63 26.75 13.85
C GLU A 611 -66.11 26.66 13.96
N GLU A 612 -65.50 27.45 14.83
CA GLU A 612 -64.06 27.43 15.08
C GLU A 612 -63.61 26.11 15.73
N VAL A 613 -64.37 25.57 16.68
CA VAL A 613 -64.13 24.26 17.27
C VAL A 613 -64.25 23.14 16.23
N GLU A 614 -65.25 23.18 15.36
CA GLU A 614 -65.42 22.20 14.28
C GLU A 614 -64.31 22.32 13.23
N PHE A 615 -63.87 23.53 12.90
CA PHE A 615 -62.72 23.75 12.03
C PHE A 615 -61.43 23.20 12.64
N ALA A 616 -61.17 23.51 13.92
CA ALA A 616 -60.02 23.00 14.65
C ALA A 616 -60.05 21.46 14.75
N LYS A 617 -61.24 20.87 14.92
CA LYS A 617 -61.46 19.42 14.90
C LYS A 617 -61.13 18.83 13.53
N ARG A 618 -61.67 19.36 12.43
CA ARG A 618 -61.34 18.88 11.06
C ARG A 618 -59.85 18.99 10.76
N LYS A 619 -59.20 20.07 11.19
CA LYS A 619 -57.75 20.24 11.06
C LYS A 619 -56.99 19.18 11.85
N ARG A 620 -57.40 18.90 13.10
CA ARG A 620 -56.84 17.84 13.94
C ARG A 620 -57.02 16.47 13.28
N ASP A 621 -58.22 16.15 12.82
CA ASP A 621 -58.54 14.88 12.17
C ASP A 621 -57.71 14.70 10.87
N GLY A 622 -57.49 15.79 10.12
CA GLY A 622 -56.58 15.81 8.97
C GLY A 622 -55.12 15.53 9.35
N LEU A 623 -54.62 16.14 10.42
CA LEU A 623 -53.28 15.90 10.94
C LEU A 623 -53.13 14.48 11.52
N GLU A 624 -54.15 13.97 12.21
CA GLU A 624 -54.17 12.62 12.76
C GLU A 624 -54.19 11.56 11.64
N LYS A 625 -54.92 11.83 10.56
CA LYS A 625 -54.88 11.02 9.35
C LYS A 625 -53.50 11.05 8.70
N GLN A 626 -52.87 12.22 8.57
CA GLN A 626 -51.50 12.34 8.06
C GLN A 626 -50.49 11.61 8.95
N LEU A 627 -50.61 11.72 10.28
CA LEU A 627 -49.76 10.99 11.22
C LEU A 627 -49.97 9.48 11.10
N SER A 628 -51.22 9.03 10.97
CA SER A 628 -51.56 7.63 10.75
C SER A 628 -51.02 7.12 9.42
N GLU A 629 -51.08 7.92 8.35
CA GLU A 629 -50.50 7.62 7.04
C GLU A 629 -48.97 7.56 7.10
N ILE A 630 -48.30 8.50 7.76
CA ILE A 630 -46.85 8.47 7.98
C ILE A 630 -46.44 7.26 8.81
N GLN A 631 -47.18 6.99 9.90
CA GLN A 631 -46.92 5.84 10.75
C GLN A 631 -47.15 4.53 9.99
N HIS A 632 -48.22 4.43 9.19
CA HIS A 632 -48.46 3.29 8.31
C HIS A 632 -47.40 3.19 7.22
N HIS A 633 -46.92 4.30 6.66
CA HIS A 633 -45.86 4.30 5.65
C HIS A 633 -44.50 3.90 6.25
N LEU A 634 -44.21 4.30 7.49
CA LEU A 634 -43.04 3.86 8.25
C LEU A 634 -43.15 2.39 8.66
N HIS A 635 -44.32 1.93 9.11
CA HIS A 635 -44.56 0.54 9.46
C HIS A 635 -44.56 -0.37 8.23
N ALA A 636 -45.07 0.12 7.09
CA ALA A 636 -44.97 -0.54 5.79
C ALA A 636 -43.52 -0.56 5.33
N LYS A 637 -42.76 0.54 5.40
CA LYS A 637 -41.30 0.55 5.15
C LYS A 637 -40.53 -0.39 6.08
N SER A 638 -40.98 -0.56 7.32
CA SER A 638 -40.36 -1.44 8.31
C SER A 638 -40.71 -2.92 8.09
N LYS A 639 -41.96 -3.24 7.72
CA LYS A 639 -42.40 -4.60 7.34
C LYS A 639 -41.96 -5.00 5.93
N GLU A 640 -41.76 -4.01 5.06
CA GLU A 640 -41.06 -4.08 3.77
C GLU A 640 -39.55 -3.80 3.94
N GLY A 641 -39.06 -3.86 5.19
CA GLY A 641 -37.68 -3.68 5.62
C GLY A 641 -36.70 -4.72 5.06
N SER A 642 -37.16 -5.60 4.17
CA SER A 642 -36.30 -6.37 3.28
C SER A 642 -35.86 -5.59 2.04
N LYS A 643 -36.36 -4.37 1.78
CA LYS A 643 -35.98 -3.56 0.60
C LYS A 643 -35.40 -2.18 0.91
N THR A 644 -35.89 -1.44 1.90
CA THR A 644 -35.28 -0.13 2.23
C THR A 644 -33.98 -0.27 3.03
N GLY A 645 -33.85 -1.35 3.81
CA GLY A 645 -32.56 -1.81 4.32
C GLY A 645 -31.61 -2.22 3.18
N LEU A 646 -32.13 -2.85 2.12
CA LEU A 646 -31.34 -3.16 0.91
C LEU A 646 -30.97 -1.93 0.08
N ASP A 647 -31.74 -0.83 0.10
CA ASP A 647 -31.37 0.40 -0.61
C ASP A 647 -30.27 1.16 0.15
N ALA A 648 -30.33 1.22 1.48
CA ALA A 648 -29.25 1.78 2.29
C ALA A 648 -27.99 0.89 2.25
N ILE A 649 -28.15 -0.44 2.35
CA ILE A 649 -27.06 -1.41 2.18
C ILE A 649 -26.55 -1.41 0.73
N GLY A 650 -27.43 -1.19 -0.26
CA GLY A 650 -27.11 -1.15 -1.68
C GLY A 650 -26.35 0.11 -2.07
N LEU A 651 -26.74 1.27 -1.51
CA LEU A 651 -25.95 2.50 -1.59
C LEU A 651 -24.62 2.35 -0.87
N GLN A 652 -24.59 1.70 0.30
CA GLN A 652 -23.35 1.45 1.03
C GLN A 652 -22.43 0.44 0.32
N GLN A 653 -23.01 -0.53 -0.40
CA GLN A 653 -22.30 -1.44 -1.28
C GLN A 653 -21.77 -0.70 -2.50
N GLN A 654 -22.56 0.13 -3.17
CA GLN A 654 -22.10 1.00 -4.25
C GLN A 654 -20.97 1.93 -3.81
N VAL A 655 -21.08 2.54 -2.63
CA VAL A 655 -20.00 3.36 -2.06
C VAL A 655 -18.75 2.51 -1.81
N SER A 656 -18.90 1.26 -1.38
CA SER A 656 -17.78 0.34 -1.17
C SER A 656 -17.16 -0.11 -2.50
N ASP A 657 -17.97 -0.38 -3.51
CA ASP A 657 -17.53 -0.78 -4.85
C ASP A 657 -16.83 0.39 -5.56
N LEU A 658 -17.35 1.62 -5.44
CA LEU A 658 -16.71 2.83 -5.93
C LEU A 658 -15.39 3.12 -5.19
N ARG A 659 -15.32 2.88 -3.87
CA ARG A 659 -14.07 2.97 -3.10
C ARG A 659 -13.04 1.94 -3.56
N ASN A 660 -13.47 0.71 -3.82
CA ASN A 660 -12.60 -0.35 -4.33
C ASN A 660 -12.12 -0.03 -5.76
N SER A 661 -13.01 0.45 -6.62
CA SER A 661 -12.68 0.88 -7.98
C SER A 661 -11.69 2.06 -7.96
N LEU A 662 -11.91 3.05 -7.09
CA LEU A 662 -10.99 4.16 -6.90
C LEU A 662 -9.61 3.68 -6.40
N ALA A 663 -9.57 2.77 -5.42
CA ALA A 663 -8.32 2.17 -4.95
C ALA A 663 -7.58 1.42 -6.08
N GLN A 664 -8.33 0.72 -6.93
CA GLN A 664 -7.78 -0.01 -8.07
C GLN A 664 -7.23 0.94 -9.15
N VAL A 665 -7.92 2.04 -9.43
CA VAL A 665 -7.43 3.10 -10.34
C VAL A 665 -6.20 3.79 -9.77
N ILE A 666 -6.17 4.07 -8.46
CA ILE A 666 -4.98 4.63 -7.79
C ILE A 666 -3.80 3.66 -7.91
N GLN A 667 -4.01 2.37 -7.68
CA GLN A 667 -2.97 1.35 -7.86
C GLN A 667 -2.48 1.28 -9.31
N GLN A 668 -3.39 1.30 -10.29
CA GLN A 668 -3.02 1.34 -11.70
C GLN A 668 -2.22 2.61 -12.06
N ASN A 669 -2.59 3.76 -11.51
CA ASN A 669 -1.82 4.99 -11.68
C ASN A 669 -0.40 4.87 -11.10
N GLN A 670 -0.27 4.28 -9.90
CA GLN A 670 1.05 4.01 -9.30
C GLN A 670 1.88 3.05 -10.16
N GLU A 671 1.26 1.98 -10.69
CA GLU A 671 1.92 1.06 -11.62
C GLU A 671 2.34 1.77 -12.92
N LEU A 672 1.49 2.63 -13.48
CA LEU A 672 1.84 3.44 -14.65
C LEU A 672 2.95 4.46 -14.35
N GLU A 673 2.97 5.06 -13.17
CA GLU A 673 4.00 5.99 -12.73
C GLU A 673 5.36 5.28 -12.54
N THR A 674 5.36 4.06 -11.97
CA THR A 674 6.57 3.23 -11.87
C THR A 674 7.09 2.78 -13.23
N THR A 675 6.20 2.42 -14.16
CA THR A 675 6.61 2.05 -15.53
C THR A 675 7.11 3.25 -16.32
N LEU A 676 6.49 4.43 -16.16
CA LEU A 676 6.94 5.67 -16.76
C LEU A 676 8.33 6.08 -16.26
N THR A 677 8.57 6.04 -14.95
CA THR A 677 9.90 6.30 -14.37
C THR A 677 10.94 5.28 -14.82
N GLN A 678 10.58 4.00 -14.93
CA GLN A 678 11.46 2.97 -15.49
C GLN A 678 11.80 3.24 -16.97
N LYS A 679 10.83 3.65 -17.79
CA LYS A 679 11.05 3.99 -19.20
C LYS A 679 11.89 5.26 -19.36
N GLN A 680 11.70 6.23 -18.49
CA GLN A 680 12.53 7.44 -18.44
C GLN A 680 13.99 7.09 -18.16
N LEU A 681 14.26 6.21 -17.19
CA LEU A 681 15.62 5.74 -16.90
C LEU A 681 16.24 4.96 -18.07
N GLU A 682 15.44 4.11 -18.74
CA GLU A 682 15.88 3.36 -19.92
C GLU A 682 16.27 4.29 -21.09
N LEU A 683 15.51 5.37 -21.29
CA LEU A 683 15.83 6.41 -22.27
C LEU A 683 17.09 7.18 -21.89
N GLU A 684 17.23 7.60 -20.63
CA GLU A 684 18.45 8.27 -20.16
C GLU A 684 19.69 7.39 -20.33
N GLN A 685 19.56 6.08 -20.12
CA GLN A 685 20.64 5.13 -20.35
C GLN A 685 20.99 5.04 -21.84
N ARG A 686 19.99 4.96 -22.73
CA ARG A 686 20.22 5.00 -24.19
C ARG A 686 20.88 6.31 -24.62
N ASP A 687 20.48 7.44 -24.06
CA ASP A 687 21.08 8.75 -24.35
C ASP A 687 22.52 8.87 -23.85
N ARG A 688 22.85 8.24 -22.70
CA ARG A 688 24.25 8.13 -22.24
C ARG A 688 25.08 7.34 -23.24
N VAL A 689 24.59 6.18 -23.67
CA VAL A 689 25.26 5.33 -24.66
C VAL A 689 25.43 6.06 -26.00
N MET A 690 24.40 6.75 -26.49
CA MET A 690 24.49 7.54 -27.73
C MET A 690 25.50 8.68 -27.62
N ARG A 691 25.57 9.37 -26.47
CA ARG A 691 26.60 10.40 -26.23
C ARG A 691 28.00 9.80 -26.18
N GLU A 692 28.18 8.64 -25.58
CA GLU A 692 29.46 7.92 -25.56
C GLU A 692 29.86 7.48 -26.97
N GLN A 693 28.95 6.88 -27.74
CA GLN A 693 29.19 6.53 -29.14
C GLN A 693 29.54 7.77 -29.99
N SER A 694 28.87 8.90 -29.75
CA SER A 694 29.19 10.17 -30.42
C SER A 694 30.59 10.67 -30.06
N LYS A 695 31.05 10.51 -28.81
CA LYS A 695 32.43 10.81 -28.41
C LYS A 695 33.43 9.88 -29.09
N PHE A 696 33.14 8.58 -29.17
CA PHE A 696 33.97 7.62 -29.90
C PHE A 696 34.09 7.96 -31.38
N LEU A 697 32.98 8.32 -32.02
CA LEU A 697 32.99 8.76 -33.41
C LEU A 697 33.83 10.03 -33.60
N LYS A 698 33.70 11.03 -32.72
CA LYS A 698 34.56 12.22 -32.76
C LYS A 698 36.04 11.89 -32.58
N ALA A 699 36.39 11.06 -31.61
CA ALA A 699 37.77 10.64 -31.39
C ALA A 699 38.33 9.86 -32.60
N ARG A 700 37.51 9.01 -33.23
CA ARG A 700 37.86 8.32 -34.47
C ARG A 700 38.07 9.29 -35.62
N ASP A 701 37.21 10.29 -35.76
CA ASP A 701 37.31 11.30 -36.82
C ASP A 701 38.51 12.24 -36.60
N GLU A 702 38.83 12.58 -35.36
CA GLU A 702 40.07 13.27 -34.96
C GLU A 702 41.31 12.43 -35.29
N LEU A 703 41.32 11.14 -34.97
CA LEU A 703 42.40 10.22 -35.32
C LEU A 703 42.57 10.09 -36.84
N LEU A 704 41.46 9.98 -37.59
CA LEU A 704 41.46 10.01 -39.05
C LEU A 704 42.02 11.33 -39.59
N THR A 705 41.71 12.46 -38.95
CA THR A 705 42.26 13.77 -39.30
C THR A 705 43.76 13.85 -39.04
N VAL A 706 44.24 13.32 -37.91
CA VAL A 706 45.66 13.21 -37.58
C VAL A 706 46.38 12.29 -38.55
N LEU A 707 45.82 11.13 -38.87
CA LEU A 707 46.39 10.19 -39.85
C LEU A 707 46.43 10.81 -41.25
N LYS A 708 45.38 11.50 -41.69
CA LYS A 708 45.38 12.26 -42.95
C LYS A 708 46.40 13.40 -42.93
N LYS A 709 46.51 14.15 -41.84
CA LYS A 709 47.50 15.22 -41.68
C LYS A 709 48.93 14.67 -41.69
N LYS A 710 49.17 13.53 -41.04
CA LYS A 710 50.47 12.82 -41.01
C LYS A 710 50.83 12.28 -42.39
N GLN A 711 49.86 11.79 -43.16
CA GLN A 711 50.02 11.36 -44.55
C GLN A 711 50.19 12.52 -45.54
N GLN A 712 49.72 13.73 -45.19
CA GLN A 712 49.96 14.96 -45.95
C GLN A 712 51.32 15.60 -45.61
N THR A 713 51.83 15.46 -44.38
CA THR A 713 53.17 15.91 -43.97
C THR A 713 54.28 14.92 -44.27
N SER A 714 53.97 13.65 -44.59
CA SER A 714 54.97 12.63 -44.94
C SER A 714 55.44 12.69 -46.39
N VAL A 715 55.09 13.76 -47.14
CA VAL A 715 55.62 13.99 -48.48
C VAL A 715 57.05 14.52 -48.42
N ASP A 716 57.49 15.09 -47.30
CA ASP A 716 58.87 15.58 -47.13
C ASP A 716 59.51 15.03 -45.83
N ASN A 717 60.62 14.30 -46.01
CA ASN A 717 61.55 13.74 -45.01
C ASN A 717 61.19 12.41 -44.30
N PRO A 718 61.85 11.29 -44.68
CA PRO A 718 61.98 10.11 -43.84
C PRO A 718 63.23 10.30 -42.94
N SER A 719 63.03 10.65 -41.68
CA SER A 719 64.12 10.63 -40.70
C SER A 719 63.75 9.81 -39.47
N ASN A 720 64.77 9.17 -38.95
CA ASN A 720 64.77 8.03 -38.03
C ASN A 720 64.41 8.40 -36.57
N GLU A 721 63.70 9.52 -36.33
CA GLU A 721 63.23 9.96 -35.02
C GLU A 721 61.86 9.34 -34.65
N SER A 722 61.19 8.68 -35.60
CA SER A 722 59.82 8.15 -35.42
C SER A 722 59.70 6.95 -34.47
N TYR A 723 60.79 6.28 -34.08
CA TYR A 723 60.72 5.12 -33.19
C TYR A 723 60.74 5.51 -31.71
N GLU A 724 61.55 6.50 -31.30
CA GLU A 724 61.57 6.98 -29.91
C GLU A 724 60.30 7.76 -29.55
N ASP A 725 59.77 8.57 -30.46
CA ASP A 725 58.52 9.30 -30.26
C ASP A 725 57.30 8.35 -30.20
N MET A 726 57.31 7.26 -30.97
CA MET A 726 56.28 6.21 -30.88
C MET A 726 56.36 5.43 -29.57
N ASP A 727 57.55 5.14 -29.05
CA ASP A 727 57.71 4.47 -27.76
C ASP A 727 57.29 5.38 -26.60
N GLU A 728 57.56 6.69 -26.68
CA GLU A 728 57.10 7.67 -25.70
C GLU A 728 55.57 7.85 -25.75
N ILE A 729 54.99 7.88 -26.94
CA ILE A 729 53.53 7.85 -27.12
C ILE A 729 52.94 6.56 -26.55
N ASN A 730 53.55 5.40 -26.79
CA ASN A 730 53.09 4.12 -26.25
C ASN A 730 53.17 4.08 -24.71
N LYS A 731 54.23 4.63 -24.12
CA LYS A 731 54.33 4.80 -22.66
C LYS A 731 53.24 5.72 -22.11
N GLN A 732 52.97 6.83 -22.79
CA GLN A 732 51.88 7.74 -22.39
C GLN A 732 50.50 7.10 -22.57
N VAL A 733 50.29 6.28 -23.60
CA VAL A 733 49.06 5.52 -23.79
C VAL A 733 48.90 4.47 -22.70
N ALA A 734 49.95 3.74 -22.35
CA ALA A 734 49.95 2.79 -21.24
C ALA A 734 49.64 3.48 -19.89
N ALA A 735 50.31 4.58 -19.58
CA ALA A 735 50.07 5.35 -18.36
C ALA A 735 48.63 5.93 -18.30
N LYS A 736 48.10 6.43 -19.43
CA LYS A 736 46.71 6.89 -19.51
C LYS A 736 45.71 5.74 -19.38
N THR A 737 46.05 4.55 -19.87
CA THR A 737 45.21 3.35 -19.76
C THR A 737 45.16 2.88 -18.31
N GLU A 738 46.30 2.87 -17.61
CA GLU A 738 46.36 2.59 -16.17
C GLU A 738 45.56 3.62 -15.36
N ALA A 739 45.69 4.92 -15.66
CA ALA A 739 44.91 5.96 -14.99
C ALA A 739 43.40 5.81 -15.24
N ILE A 740 42.99 5.41 -16.44
CA ILE A 740 41.58 5.12 -16.76
C ILE A 740 41.10 3.89 -15.98
N GLN A 741 41.90 2.82 -15.90
CA GLN A 741 41.57 1.63 -15.11
C GLN A 741 41.42 1.96 -13.62
N GLU A 742 42.30 2.79 -13.07
CA GLU A 742 42.22 3.26 -11.68
C GLU A 742 40.96 4.12 -11.43
N LEU A 743 40.59 4.98 -12.39
CA LEU A 743 39.34 5.74 -12.33
C LEU A 743 38.11 4.85 -12.38
N TYR A 744 38.10 3.80 -13.21
CA TYR A 744 37.01 2.82 -13.24
C TYR A 744 36.89 2.05 -11.92
N ALA A 745 38.01 1.58 -11.36
CA ALA A 745 38.02 0.91 -10.06
C ALA A 745 37.53 1.85 -8.94
N THR A 746 37.91 3.13 -8.99
CA THR A 746 37.44 4.15 -8.04
C THR A 746 35.94 4.41 -8.21
N LEU A 747 35.45 4.50 -9.44
CA LEU A 747 34.03 4.71 -9.74
C LEU A 747 33.19 3.53 -9.28
N GLU A 748 33.63 2.29 -9.53
CA GLU A 748 32.97 1.07 -9.04
C GLU A 748 32.93 1.05 -7.51
N GLY A 749 34.05 1.39 -6.85
CA GLY A 749 34.10 1.54 -5.39
C GLY A 749 33.11 2.58 -4.86
N LYS A 750 32.97 3.72 -5.55
CA LYS A 750 32.00 4.77 -5.21
C LYS A 750 30.56 4.35 -5.46
N GLN A 751 30.29 3.64 -6.55
CA GLN A 751 28.97 3.08 -6.85
C GLN A 751 28.54 2.06 -5.79
N MET A 752 29.46 1.20 -5.35
CA MET A 752 29.22 0.26 -4.25
C MET A 752 29.00 0.99 -2.92
N GLN A 753 29.71 2.09 -2.66
CA GLN A 753 29.48 2.94 -1.49
C GLN A 753 28.08 3.57 -1.52
N VAL A 754 27.67 4.13 -2.66
CA VAL A 754 26.34 4.72 -2.85
C VAL A 754 25.24 3.66 -2.62
N MET A 755 25.38 2.47 -3.21
CA MET A 755 24.42 1.38 -3.01
C MET A 755 24.30 0.95 -1.54
N ARG A 756 25.39 0.97 -0.77
CA ARG A 756 25.35 0.70 0.68
C ARG A 756 24.63 1.81 1.44
N LEU A 757 24.85 3.08 1.07
CA LEU A 757 24.17 4.22 1.68
C LEU A 757 22.68 4.24 1.33
N GLU A 758 22.28 3.93 0.10
CA GLU A 758 20.88 3.80 -0.31
C GLU A 758 20.16 2.72 0.50
N LYS A 759 20.80 1.56 0.71
CA LYS A 759 20.26 0.50 1.58
C LYS A 759 20.10 0.96 3.03
N LEU A 760 21.05 1.75 3.54
CA LEU A 760 20.97 2.30 4.90
C LEU A 760 19.86 3.35 5.02
N VAL A 761 19.73 4.25 4.06
CA VAL A 761 18.66 5.26 4.02
C VAL A 761 17.30 4.58 4.00
N LYS A 762 17.11 3.56 3.15
CA LYS A 762 15.86 2.80 3.10
C LYS A 762 15.52 2.13 4.44
N LEU A 763 16.52 1.58 5.13
CA LEU A 763 16.32 0.99 6.46
C LEU A 763 15.89 2.04 7.50
N LEU A 764 16.46 3.25 7.43
CA LEU A 764 16.10 4.37 8.29
C LEU A 764 14.69 4.90 7.99
N GLU A 765 14.29 4.97 6.72
CA GLU A 765 12.92 5.30 6.30
C GLU A 765 11.91 4.28 6.85
N ASP A 766 12.16 2.97 6.67
CA ASP A 766 11.32 1.90 7.21
C ASP A 766 11.22 1.94 8.75
N GLN A 767 12.29 2.38 9.43
CA GLN A 767 12.29 2.59 10.88
C GLN A 767 11.46 3.82 11.28
N GLN A 768 11.59 4.92 10.54
CA GLN A 768 10.82 6.15 10.76
C GLN A 768 9.32 5.91 10.55
N ASP A 769 8.93 5.18 9.51
CA ASP A 769 7.53 4.85 9.24
C ASP A 769 6.90 4.01 10.36
N ARG A 770 7.65 3.03 10.88
CA ARG A 770 7.22 2.22 12.04
C ARG A 770 7.06 3.08 13.29
N ALA A 771 8.00 3.98 13.55
CA ALA A 771 7.93 4.91 14.69
C ALA A 771 6.75 5.88 14.53
N GLN A 772 6.52 6.41 13.33
CA GLN A 772 5.41 7.30 13.03
C GLN A 772 4.05 6.58 13.19
N ALA A 773 3.94 5.34 12.71
CA ALA A 773 2.74 4.53 12.90
C ALA A 773 2.44 4.26 14.38
N GLN A 774 3.47 4.02 15.21
CA GLN A 774 3.31 3.90 16.66
C GLN A 774 2.86 5.23 17.29
N ARG A 775 3.44 6.36 16.89
CA ARG A 775 3.04 7.69 17.34
C ARG A 775 1.57 7.96 17.02
N THR A 776 1.12 7.71 15.79
CA THR A 776 -0.29 7.87 15.39
C THR A 776 -1.24 7.00 16.22
N ARG A 777 -0.85 5.76 16.55
CA ARG A 777 -1.65 4.88 17.43
C ARG A 777 -1.77 5.44 18.85
N LEU A 778 -0.68 5.95 19.39
CA LEU A 778 -0.67 6.58 20.72
C LEU A 778 -1.48 7.88 20.73
N GLU A 779 -1.34 8.73 19.71
CA GLU A 779 -2.14 9.95 19.55
C GLU A 779 -3.64 9.62 19.44
N HIS A 780 -4.02 8.59 18.69
CA HIS A 780 -5.40 8.15 18.63
C HIS A 780 -5.90 7.65 20.00
N ARG A 781 -5.09 6.90 20.73
CA ARG A 781 -5.44 6.43 22.08
C ARG A 781 -5.57 7.59 23.07
N ILE A 782 -4.69 8.59 23.00
CA ILE A 782 -4.77 9.82 23.79
C ILE A 782 -6.08 10.54 23.49
N ALA A 783 -6.40 10.76 22.20
CA ALA A 783 -7.66 11.41 21.81
C ALA A 783 -8.90 10.66 22.33
N GLN A 784 -8.91 9.32 22.27
CA GLN A 784 -9.99 8.51 22.86
C GLN A 784 -10.09 8.68 24.37
N LEU A 785 -8.96 8.69 25.08
CA LEU A 785 -8.92 8.90 26.53
C LEU A 785 -9.37 10.31 26.90
N GLU A 786 -8.98 11.33 26.14
CA GLU A 786 -9.43 12.71 26.32
C GLU A 786 -10.95 12.85 26.09
N MET A 787 -11.50 12.18 25.09
CA MET A 787 -12.96 12.11 24.88
C MET A 787 -13.65 11.45 26.08
N SER A 788 -13.17 10.30 26.53
CA SER A 788 -13.74 9.60 27.69
C SER A 788 -13.66 10.43 28.97
N LEU A 789 -12.55 11.15 29.18
CA LEU A 789 -12.40 12.08 30.30
C LEU A 789 -13.39 13.25 30.19
N ARG A 790 -13.55 13.86 29.01
CA ARG A 790 -14.55 14.92 28.78
C ARG A 790 -15.97 14.43 29.06
N ASP A 791 -16.32 13.23 28.61
CA ASP A 791 -17.65 12.65 28.85
C ASP A 791 -17.87 12.33 30.34
N LYS A 792 -16.84 11.82 31.03
CA LYS A 792 -16.89 11.59 32.48
C LYS A 792 -17.00 12.89 33.26
N THR A 793 -16.29 13.95 32.88
CA THR A 793 -16.39 15.26 33.53
C THR A 793 -17.77 15.87 33.32
N LYS A 794 -18.33 15.78 32.10
CA LYS A 794 -19.71 16.19 31.83
C LYS A 794 -20.70 15.42 32.71
N ASN A 795 -20.57 14.10 32.81
CA ASN A 795 -21.46 13.28 33.63
C ASN A 795 -21.26 13.48 35.14
N GLY A 796 -20.04 13.77 35.60
CA GLY A 796 -19.74 14.13 36.99
C GLY A 796 -20.33 15.47 37.40
N ASN A 797 -20.37 16.43 36.49
CA ASN A 797 -20.96 17.75 36.75
C ASN A 797 -22.49 17.71 36.94
N TRP A 798 -23.16 16.69 36.37
CA TRP A 798 -24.59 16.45 36.61
C TRP A 798 -24.88 15.95 38.02
N TYR A 799 -23.96 15.17 38.63
CA TYR A 799 -24.11 14.73 40.01
C TYR A 799 -23.76 15.81 41.02
N VAL A 800 -22.72 16.63 40.76
CA VAL A 800 -22.33 17.72 41.68
C VAL A 800 -23.35 18.87 41.69
N SER A 801 -24.03 19.14 40.56
CA SER A 801 -25.10 20.15 40.50
C SER A 801 -26.41 19.71 41.17
N SER A 802 -26.58 18.41 41.44
CA SER A 802 -27.75 17.88 42.13
C SER A 802 -27.67 18.06 43.66
N GLU A 803 -26.46 18.09 44.24
CA GLU A 803 -26.26 18.21 45.70
C GLU A 803 -26.27 19.65 46.23
N TYR A 804 -26.15 20.68 45.38
CA TYR A 804 -26.20 22.08 45.83
C TYR A 804 -27.60 22.73 45.84
N ASN A 805 -28.62 22.05 45.30
CA ASN A 805 -30.00 22.57 45.25
C ASN A 805 -30.96 21.97 46.30
N SER A 806 -30.52 21.05 47.16
CA SER A 806 -31.38 20.48 48.22
C SER A 806 -31.22 21.12 49.61
N GLY A 807 -30.35 22.12 49.76
CA GLY A 807 -29.96 22.69 51.06
C GLY A 807 -30.57 24.03 51.47
N LYS A 808 -31.54 24.60 50.74
CA LYS A 808 -32.14 25.92 51.06
C LYS A 808 -33.67 25.90 50.99
N SER A 809 -34.33 25.18 51.90
CA SER A 809 -35.74 25.45 52.23
C SER A 809 -36.09 24.79 53.55
N ASP A 810 -35.60 25.35 54.66
CA ASP A 810 -36.23 25.15 55.98
C ASP A 810 -35.54 26.02 57.03
N ARG A 811 -35.85 27.34 57.05
CA ARG A 811 -35.52 28.17 58.22
C ARG A 811 -36.22 29.52 58.29
N THR A 812 -37.53 29.60 58.03
CA THR A 812 -38.33 30.77 58.46
C THR A 812 -39.78 30.37 58.64
N ASN A 813 -40.15 29.93 59.86
CA ASN A 813 -41.47 30.17 60.46
C ASN A 813 -41.53 29.49 61.82
N ARG A 814 -41.14 30.23 62.87
CA ARG A 814 -41.57 30.01 64.26
C ARG A 814 -40.95 31.11 65.12
N THR A 815 -41.58 32.29 65.20
CA THR A 815 -41.76 33.01 66.47
C THR A 815 -42.63 34.26 66.29
N LEU A 816 -43.45 34.49 67.32
CA LEU A 816 -44.07 35.75 67.77
C LEU A 816 -45.48 36.10 67.27
N GLY A 817 -46.41 36.07 68.24
CA GLY A 817 -47.77 36.58 68.13
C GLY A 817 -48.63 36.22 69.35
N ILE A 818 -48.17 36.51 70.58
CA ILE A 818 -49.03 36.70 71.76
C ILE A 818 -49.02 38.20 72.05
N LEU A 819 -50.07 38.90 71.64
CA LEU A 819 -50.88 39.88 72.37
C LEU A 819 -51.92 40.47 71.43
#